data_AF-A0AAN7CQJ0-F1
#
_entry.id   AF-A0AAN7CQJ0-F1
#
_cell.length_a   1.000
_cell.length_b   1.000
_cell.length_c   1.000
_cell.angle_alpha   90.00
_cell.angle_beta   90.00
_cell.angle_gamma   90.00
#
_symmetry.space_group_name_H-M   'P 1'
#
loop_
_entity.id
_entity.type
_entity.pdbx_description
1 polymer ?
#
loop_
_entity_poly.entity_id
_entity_poly.type
_entity_poly.pdbx_seq_one_letter_code
_entity_poly.pdbx_strand_id
1 'polypeptide(L)'
;MNFPSRSTSLTVDPQAGRRPSASSLRPSVSSRLSSAVSIAERGEPLDGEGDAAQQQIEEEIAKIKRYEDFTTIDWVKDAAREQLRRKARRKRQVGLHGSGQSHWRQKIREAYDAAQGWIVITIIGAAIGLNAAVLNIITEWLADIKLGYCSTKFYLNEDFCCWGEETGCADWHKWTGFEPINYIIYIIFATLFALTAASLVKSYAPYAAGSGISEIKCIIAGFVMKGFLGFWTLIIKSLALPLAIGSGLSVGKEGPSVHYAVCTGNVISRLFTKYRRNASKTREVLSACAAAGVAVAFGSPIGGVLFSLEEMSSYFPLKTMWRSYFCALVATAVLAAMNPFRTGQLVMFQVKYDRSWHFFEVLFYIIIGIFGGLYGAFVIKWNLRAQAFRKKYLANYAVLEATLLAVATAIVCYPNAFLRLEMTESMKVLFRECEGAEDYHGLCDPQHRFGNVISLILATVIRVFFVIISYGCKVPAGIFVPSMAIGASFGRTVGIIVQAMHEASPKSVFFSSCEPDVPCITPGTYAFLGAAAALSGIMHITVSVVVIMFELTGALTYILPTMIVVGVTKAVSELCGKGGIADRMIWFSGFPYLDNKEEHNFGVPVSQAMISDVVSIPATGMTLKAVESLLAKDNYQGFPIIEDETSRILLGYIGRTELRYAVDRAKRERNLSPLAKCSFAVPSPSATTTAASNPILTPITPTTPQPTSPQDYATSASTTIDFYPYIDTTPLTAHPRLPLETVMELFRKIGPRVILIEHRGRLAGLITVKDCLKYQFKAEAAEELQHQHPRDDGDLDGGRPQQQQRQRGRRQRRRAGEGEWQQEERVWELLKAAAGWVSDTVGKVSGGRVRLRDSWEGERGGISGHGRGHGRGHGRGHGQGGILDGTEESPPFHHCFARTRSTINMAVGLIENSVPSGSSTFACRATIDTNRFDDLVLALKEALGPSSGLTSDDVDVDHLTRLMRDYNSDPREWSRYAMGDESRGYTRNLVDEGNGKSNLLVLVWSPGKGSPIHDHGNAHCLMKILHGDLTETRYDFPEGEEEKPMRVISERVHKQNEVAYMADELGVHRVTNQGSGFAVSLHLYTPPNVARGGCHIFNAETGKKSHIKNCGYYSAYGKKL
;
A
#
# COMPACT_ATOMS: atom_id res chain seq x y z
N MET A 1 28.28 58.18 -32.68
CA MET A 1 29.58 57.67 -33.16
C MET A 1 29.67 56.23 -32.67
N ASN A 2 29.54 55.17 -33.48
CA ASN A 2 29.63 54.99 -34.93
C ASN A 2 31.07 54.97 -35.49
N PHE A 3 31.52 53.79 -35.95
CA PHE A 3 32.61 53.50 -36.91
C PHE A 3 34.09 53.79 -36.52
N PRO A 4 35.10 53.25 -37.24
CA PRO A 4 35.17 51.93 -37.92
C PRO A 4 36.54 51.21 -37.83
N SER A 5 36.62 49.97 -38.34
CA SER A 5 37.64 49.54 -39.33
C SER A 5 37.22 48.20 -39.97
N ARG A 6 37.79 47.84 -41.13
CA ARG A 6 37.21 46.88 -42.10
C ARG A 6 38.29 46.31 -43.05
N SER A 7 37.95 45.25 -43.80
CA SER A 7 38.54 44.85 -45.11
C SER A 7 39.91 44.11 -45.05
N THR A 8 40.33 43.24 -46.00
CA THR A 8 39.71 42.74 -47.27
C THR A 8 40.33 41.41 -47.76
N SER A 9 39.86 40.90 -48.92
CA SER A 9 40.42 39.86 -49.83
C SER A 9 40.37 38.40 -49.35
N LEU A 10 40.01 37.36 -50.13
CA LEU A 10 39.94 37.00 -51.57
C LEU A 10 41.03 35.99 -51.98
N THR A 11 40.63 34.75 -52.32
CA THR A 11 41.29 33.81 -53.26
C THR A 11 40.38 32.59 -53.53
N VAL A 12 40.72 31.77 -54.53
CA VAL A 12 39.94 30.61 -55.05
C VAL A 12 40.92 29.45 -55.30
N ASP A 13 40.49 28.19 -55.10
CA ASP A 13 40.97 26.89 -55.66
C ASP A 13 40.96 25.72 -54.64
N PRO A 14 41.10 24.43 -55.04
CA PRO A 14 40.63 23.75 -56.25
C PRO A 14 39.96 22.38 -55.96
N GLN A 15 39.70 21.55 -56.99
CA GLN A 15 39.13 20.19 -56.88
C GLN A 15 40.16 19.06 -56.61
N ALA A 16 39.80 18.11 -55.73
CA ALA A 16 40.28 16.72 -55.66
C ALA A 16 39.27 15.91 -54.81
N GLY A 17 39.17 14.57 -54.80
CA GLY A 17 39.82 13.48 -55.51
C GLY A 17 39.17 12.13 -55.08
N ARG A 18 39.27 11.05 -55.86
CA ARG A 18 38.49 9.80 -55.64
C ARG A 18 38.78 9.08 -54.31
N ARG A 19 37.75 8.44 -53.72
CA ARG A 19 37.84 7.38 -52.69
C ARG A 19 36.93 6.19 -53.05
N PRO A 20 37.31 4.94 -52.72
CA PRO A 20 36.41 3.78 -52.76
C PRO A 20 35.78 3.44 -51.38
N SER A 21 34.85 2.49 -51.44
CA SER A 21 34.11 1.73 -50.41
C SER A 21 34.91 1.13 -49.23
N ALA A 22 34.32 0.68 -48.12
CA ALA A 22 33.01 0.93 -47.47
C ALA A 22 32.92 0.14 -46.14
N SER A 23 32.07 0.58 -45.19
CA SER A 23 31.52 -0.28 -44.12
C SER A 23 30.25 0.33 -43.54
N SER A 24 29.19 -0.45 -43.32
CA SER A 24 27.86 0.05 -42.96
C SER A 24 27.64 0.26 -41.46
N LEU A 25 27.25 1.46 -41.05
CA LEU A 25 26.67 1.73 -39.74
C LEU A 25 25.15 1.93 -39.86
N ARG A 26 24.37 1.25 -39.01
CA ARG A 26 22.92 1.47 -38.91
C ARG A 26 22.64 2.81 -38.20
N PRO A 27 21.75 3.68 -38.72
CA PRO A 27 21.42 4.94 -38.05
C PRO A 27 20.64 4.69 -36.75
N SER A 28 20.90 5.51 -35.73
CA SER A 28 20.29 5.38 -34.40
C SER A 28 18.88 6.01 -34.36
N VAL A 29 18.05 5.58 -33.40
CA VAL A 29 16.65 6.04 -33.27
C VAL A 29 16.53 7.57 -33.11
N SER A 30 17.55 8.22 -32.54
CA SER A 30 17.64 9.69 -32.42
C SER A 30 17.55 10.42 -33.76
N SER A 31 18.11 9.85 -34.85
CA SER A 31 18.06 10.49 -36.18
C SER A 31 16.68 10.38 -36.84
N ARG A 32 15.80 9.48 -36.36
CA ARG A 32 14.42 9.33 -36.85
C ARG A 32 13.45 10.27 -36.13
N LEU A 33 13.68 10.50 -34.84
CA LEU A 33 12.90 11.46 -34.04
C LEU A 33 13.15 12.91 -34.48
N SER A 34 14.40 13.25 -34.80
CA SER A 34 14.75 14.59 -35.30
C SER A 34 14.17 14.87 -36.70
N SER A 35 14.12 13.88 -37.60
CA SER A 35 13.40 14.03 -38.87
C SER A 35 11.88 14.14 -38.68
N ALA A 36 11.28 13.39 -37.75
CA ALA A 36 9.83 13.45 -37.49
C ALA A 36 9.41 14.83 -36.94
N VAL A 37 10.18 15.41 -36.00
CA VAL A 37 9.92 16.77 -35.50
C VAL A 37 10.10 17.82 -36.61
N SER A 38 11.11 17.68 -37.47
CA SER A 38 11.31 18.57 -38.62
C SER A 38 10.22 18.45 -39.71
N ILE A 39 9.43 17.38 -39.70
CA ILE A 39 8.25 17.22 -40.58
C ILE A 39 7.01 17.83 -39.88
N ALA A 40 6.86 17.68 -38.56
CA ALA A 40 5.76 18.31 -37.82
C ALA A 40 5.78 19.86 -37.89
N GLU A 41 6.95 20.49 -38.05
CA GLU A 41 7.06 21.94 -38.30
C GLU A 41 6.79 22.35 -39.77
N ARG A 42 6.60 21.40 -40.69
CA ARG A 42 6.29 21.63 -42.11
C ARG A 42 5.01 20.88 -42.48
N GLY A 43 3.87 21.55 -42.30
CA GLY A 43 2.53 21.00 -42.52
C GLY A 43 2.21 20.60 -43.97
N GLU A 44 2.84 19.53 -44.44
CA GLU A 44 2.51 18.78 -45.66
C GLU A 44 1.65 17.56 -45.29
N PRO A 45 0.55 17.26 -46.01
CA PRO A 45 -0.26 16.08 -45.75
C PRO A 45 0.44 14.81 -46.26
N LEU A 46 0.43 13.75 -45.43
CA LEU A 46 0.85 12.40 -45.82
C LEU A 46 -0.26 11.40 -45.45
N ASP A 47 -0.59 10.52 -46.39
CA ASP A 47 -1.82 9.72 -46.36
C ASP A 47 -1.84 8.58 -45.35
N GLY A 48 -3.05 8.30 -44.83
CA GLY A 48 -3.49 6.96 -44.43
C GLY A 48 -2.98 6.40 -43.10
N GLU A 49 -1.67 6.14 -42.98
CA GLU A 49 -1.12 5.30 -41.89
C GLU A 49 -0.62 6.09 -40.67
N GLY A 50 -0.35 7.39 -40.82
CA GLY A 50 0.20 8.20 -39.73
C GLY A 50 -0.76 8.43 -38.56
N ASP A 51 -2.08 8.50 -38.82
CA ASP A 51 -3.08 8.98 -37.86
C ASP A 51 -3.26 8.04 -36.66
N ALA A 52 -3.27 6.73 -36.87
CA ALA A 52 -3.35 5.75 -35.76
C ALA A 52 -2.12 5.81 -34.84
N ALA A 53 -0.92 5.93 -35.41
CA ALA A 53 0.32 6.08 -34.64
C ALA A 53 0.37 7.43 -33.91
N GLN A 54 -0.09 8.51 -34.56
CA GLN A 54 -0.15 9.85 -33.97
C GLN A 54 -1.14 9.91 -32.81
N GLN A 55 -2.34 9.33 -32.95
CA GLN A 55 -3.33 9.21 -31.88
C GLN A 55 -2.82 8.36 -30.71
N GLN A 56 -2.09 7.27 -30.98
CA GLN A 56 -1.45 6.46 -29.94
C GLN A 56 -0.36 7.24 -29.19
N ILE A 57 0.45 8.03 -29.92
CA ILE A 57 1.45 8.94 -29.34
C ILE A 57 0.79 10.05 -28.52
N GLU A 58 -0.32 10.65 -28.98
CA GLU A 58 -1.06 11.64 -28.21
C GLU A 58 -1.71 11.04 -26.95
N GLU A 59 -2.23 9.80 -27.02
CA GLU A 59 -2.76 9.12 -25.83
C GLU A 59 -1.63 8.78 -24.83
N GLU A 60 -0.45 8.35 -25.31
CA GLU A 60 0.74 8.20 -24.47
C GLU A 60 1.17 9.52 -23.83
N ILE A 61 1.24 10.61 -24.59
CA ILE A 61 1.57 11.95 -24.08
C ILE A 61 0.53 12.41 -23.04
N ALA A 62 -0.76 12.17 -23.27
CA ALA A 62 -1.84 12.49 -22.34
C ALA A 62 -1.81 11.61 -21.06
N LYS A 63 -1.39 10.35 -21.16
CA LYS A 63 -1.08 9.48 -20.01
C LYS A 63 0.12 10.04 -19.23
N ILE A 64 1.25 10.28 -19.89
CA ILE A 64 2.49 10.83 -19.31
C ILE A 64 2.21 12.14 -18.58
N LYS A 65 1.52 13.08 -19.21
CA LYS A 65 1.19 14.40 -18.64
C LYS A 65 0.36 14.32 -17.36
N ARG A 66 -0.58 13.38 -17.27
CA ARG A 66 -1.38 13.15 -16.03
C ARG A 66 -0.50 12.73 -14.85
N TYR A 67 0.60 12.02 -15.09
CA TYR A 67 1.52 11.65 -14.01
C TYR A 67 2.33 12.83 -13.48
N GLU A 68 2.51 13.92 -14.22
CA GLU A 68 3.32 15.07 -13.80
C GLU A 68 2.68 15.86 -12.65
N ASP A 69 1.35 16.01 -12.64
CA ASP A 69 0.58 16.79 -11.66
C ASP A 69 0.72 16.28 -10.20
N PHE A 70 0.99 14.99 -9.99
CA PHE A 70 1.10 14.39 -8.66
C PHE A 70 2.44 14.70 -7.99
N THR A 71 2.41 15.25 -6.77
CA THR A 71 3.61 15.46 -5.94
C THR A 71 3.86 14.30 -4.99
N THR A 72 5.03 13.69 -5.09
CA THR A 72 5.51 12.59 -4.23
C THR A 72 6.06 13.08 -2.89
N ILE A 73 5.77 12.34 -1.82
CA ILE A 73 6.36 12.52 -0.48
C ILE A 73 7.74 11.86 -0.42
N ASP A 74 8.69 12.50 0.29
CA ASP A 74 9.97 11.89 0.64
C ASP A 74 9.91 11.36 2.08
N TRP A 75 9.77 10.04 2.24
CA TRP A 75 9.63 9.43 3.56
C TRP A 75 10.97 9.36 4.31
N VAL A 76 12.09 9.24 3.58
CA VAL A 76 13.46 9.22 4.14
C VAL A 76 13.80 10.57 4.75
N LYS A 77 13.59 11.66 4.00
CA LYS A 77 13.94 13.02 4.43
C LYS A 77 13.11 13.44 5.65
N ASP A 78 11.83 13.07 5.72
CA ASP A 78 11.00 13.34 6.90
C ASP A 78 11.38 12.47 8.12
N ALA A 79 11.81 11.22 7.91
CA ALA A 79 12.37 10.39 8.98
C ALA A 79 13.69 10.96 9.52
N ALA A 80 14.61 11.40 8.66
CA ALA A 80 15.87 12.03 9.04
C ALA A 80 15.65 13.35 9.80
N ARG A 81 14.77 14.23 9.29
CA ARG A 81 14.33 15.45 9.98
C ARG A 81 13.76 15.16 11.38
N GLU A 82 12.96 14.11 11.53
CA GLU A 82 12.40 13.68 12.81
C GLU A 82 13.48 13.16 13.78
N GLN A 83 14.46 12.38 13.30
CA GLN A 83 15.61 11.97 14.12
C GLN A 83 16.44 13.18 14.59
N LEU A 84 16.72 14.15 13.70
CA LEU A 84 17.43 15.37 14.03
C LEU A 84 16.67 16.21 15.07
N ARG A 85 15.34 16.36 14.92
CA ARG A 85 14.47 17.01 15.93
C ARG A 85 14.58 16.33 17.30
N ARG A 86 14.65 14.99 17.35
CA ARG A 86 14.83 14.23 18.61
C ARG A 86 16.22 14.42 19.21
N LYS A 87 17.29 14.37 18.40
CA LYS A 87 18.68 14.64 18.85
C LYS A 87 18.79 16.06 19.43
N ALA A 88 18.21 17.07 18.76
CA ALA A 88 18.19 18.46 19.23
C ALA A 88 17.39 18.64 20.54
N ARG A 89 16.24 17.97 20.69
CA ARG A 89 15.46 17.97 21.94
C ARG A 89 16.24 17.35 23.11
N ARG A 90 16.90 16.20 22.91
CA ARG A 90 17.77 15.59 23.93
C ARG A 90 18.93 16.51 24.33
N LYS A 91 19.61 17.16 23.36
CA LYS A 91 20.65 18.16 23.67
C LYS A 91 20.11 19.33 24.53
N ARG A 92 18.89 19.81 24.29
CA ARG A 92 18.25 20.83 25.15
C ARG A 92 17.91 20.31 26.56
N GLN A 93 17.42 19.08 26.71
CA GLN A 93 17.16 18.48 28.04
C GLN A 93 18.43 18.35 28.89
N VAL A 94 19.57 18.02 28.27
CA VAL A 94 20.88 17.99 28.94
C VAL A 94 21.33 19.41 29.32
N GLY A 95 21.17 20.39 28.43
CA GLY A 95 21.52 21.78 28.72
C GLY A 95 20.68 22.43 29.83
N LEU A 96 19.40 22.08 29.96
CA LEU A 96 18.52 22.62 31.02
C LEU A 96 18.74 21.98 32.40
N HIS A 97 19.44 20.84 32.51
CA HIS A 97 19.76 20.24 33.81
C HIS A 97 20.65 21.12 34.70
N GLY A 98 21.30 22.16 34.14
CA GLY A 98 22.05 23.16 34.88
C GLY A 98 21.25 24.41 35.30
N SER A 99 19.93 24.47 35.07
CA SER A 99 19.12 25.67 35.38
C SER A 99 17.78 25.30 36.05
N GLY A 100 17.65 25.64 37.33
CA GLY A 100 16.60 25.14 38.23
C GLY A 100 15.19 25.73 38.06
N GLN A 101 14.65 25.87 36.83
CA GLN A 101 13.28 26.35 36.61
C GLN A 101 12.25 25.24 36.36
N SER A 102 11.21 25.21 37.20
CA SER A 102 9.89 24.58 36.98
C SER A 102 9.89 23.16 36.37
N HIS A 103 10.57 22.24 37.06
CA HIS A 103 10.65 20.81 36.72
C HIS A 103 9.27 20.16 36.44
N TRP A 104 8.21 20.59 37.15
CA TRP A 104 6.86 20.07 36.97
C TRP A 104 6.19 20.49 35.65
N ARG A 105 6.33 21.76 35.23
CA ARG A 105 5.78 22.24 33.94
C ARG A 105 6.47 21.56 32.76
N GLN A 106 7.77 21.27 32.90
CA GLN A 106 8.50 20.49 31.90
C GLN A 106 8.01 19.03 31.84
N LYS A 107 7.89 18.34 32.99
CA LYS A 107 7.34 16.96 33.03
C LYS A 107 5.93 16.87 32.42
N ILE A 108 5.03 17.81 32.73
CA ILE A 108 3.69 17.87 32.11
C ILE A 108 3.79 18.09 30.60
N ARG A 109 4.68 18.96 30.13
CA ARG A 109 4.87 19.22 28.69
C ARG A 109 5.46 18.01 27.95
N GLU A 110 6.34 17.26 28.58
CA GLU A 110 6.91 16.02 28.03
C GLU A 110 5.88 14.88 28.02
N ALA A 111 5.09 14.74 29.08
CA ALA A 111 3.95 13.81 29.14
C ALA A 111 2.89 14.16 28.08
N TYR A 112 2.57 15.44 27.89
CA TYR A 112 1.67 15.91 26.83
C TYR A 112 2.24 15.60 25.43
N ASP A 113 3.51 15.90 25.16
CA ASP A 113 4.14 15.61 23.86
C ASP A 113 4.17 14.10 23.54
N ALA A 114 4.15 13.21 24.55
CA ALA A 114 3.92 11.78 24.40
C ALA A 114 2.43 11.44 24.18
N ALA A 115 1.54 11.88 25.09
CA ALA A 115 0.10 11.59 25.08
C ALA A 115 -0.64 12.16 23.85
N GLN A 116 -0.12 13.23 23.22
CA GLN A 116 -0.61 13.78 21.96
C GLN A 116 -0.58 12.76 20.79
N GLY A 117 0.09 11.61 20.95
CA GLY A 117 -0.17 10.44 20.11
C GLY A 117 -1.63 10.00 20.19
N TRP A 118 -2.03 9.57 21.39
CA TRP A 118 -3.33 8.97 21.68
C TRP A 118 -4.47 9.99 21.69
N ILE A 119 -4.28 11.16 22.29
CA ILE A 119 -5.32 12.22 22.38
C ILE A 119 -5.88 12.59 20.98
N VAL A 120 -5.00 12.76 19.99
CA VAL A 120 -5.40 13.09 18.62
C VAL A 120 -6.19 11.94 17.98
N ILE A 121 -5.84 10.71 18.30
CA ILE A 121 -6.50 9.50 17.79
C ILE A 121 -7.88 9.30 18.45
N THR A 122 -8.01 9.58 19.76
CA THR A 122 -9.31 9.56 20.47
C THR A 122 -10.27 10.59 19.87
N ILE A 123 -9.81 11.84 19.66
CA ILE A 123 -10.62 12.91 19.08
C ILE A 123 -11.04 12.55 17.64
N ILE A 124 -10.14 11.98 16.85
CA ILE A 124 -10.44 11.51 15.49
C ILE A 124 -11.45 10.35 15.52
N GLY A 125 -11.25 9.34 16.36
CA GLY A 125 -12.17 8.19 16.47
C GLY A 125 -13.58 8.62 16.87
N ALA A 126 -13.69 9.46 17.91
CA ALA A 126 -14.97 9.99 18.36
C ALA A 126 -15.67 10.83 17.28
N ALA A 127 -14.91 11.65 16.53
CA ALA A 127 -15.46 12.40 15.40
C ALA A 127 -15.93 11.49 14.26
N ILE A 128 -15.22 10.40 13.96
CA ILE A 128 -15.61 9.40 12.94
C ILE A 128 -16.89 8.67 13.37
N GLY A 129 -16.98 8.22 14.63
CA GLY A 129 -18.18 7.57 15.18
C GLY A 129 -19.42 8.48 15.17
N LEU A 130 -19.27 9.74 15.58
CA LEU A 130 -20.36 10.73 15.54
C LEU A 130 -20.82 11.03 14.10
N ASN A 131 -19.89 11.16 13.14
CA ASN A 131 -20.26 11.33 11.74
C ASN A 131 -21.01 10.10 11.21
N ALA A 132 -20.56 8.88 11.55
CA ALA A 132 -21.25 7.65 11.16
C ALA A 132 -22.67 7.54 11.72
N ALA A 133 -22.87 7.89 13.01
CA ALA A 133 -24.18 7.88 13.65
C ALA A 133 -25.16 8.85 12.95
N VAL A 134 -24.71 10.09 12.68
CA VAL A 134 -25.51 11.10 11.96
C VAL A 134 -25.84 10.65 10.53
N LEU A 135 -24.89 10.01 9.84
CA LEU A 135 -25.10 9.49 8.48
C LEU A 135 -26.13 8.36 8.45
N ASN A 136 -26.10 7.44 9.41
CA ASN A 136 -27.06 6.35 9.51
C ASN A 136 -28.50 6.89 9.70
N ILE A 137 -28.70 7.71 10.74
CA ILE A 137 -30.01 8.30 11.07
C ILE A 137 -30.60 9.08 9.87
N ILE A 138 -29.78 9.85 9.16
CA ILE A 138 -30.24 10.60 7.97
C ILE A 138 -30.53 9.66 6.78
N THR A 139 -29.78 8.57 6.63
CA THR A 139 -29.98 7.63 5.50
C THR A 139 -31.31 6.88 5.63
N GLU A 140 -31.62 6.34 6.80
CA GLU A 140 -32.89 5.63 7.05
C GLU A 140 -34.11 6.55 6.89
N TRP A 141 -34.08 7.75 7.48
CA TRP A 141 -35.15 8.72 7.30
C TRP A 141 -35.35 9.11 5.82
N LEU A 142 -34.28 9.19 5.02
CA LEU A 142 -34.35 9.41 3.56
C LEU A 142 -34.76 8.15 2.76
N ALA A 143 -34.68 6.96 3.34
CA ALA A 143 -35.23 5.74 2.75
C ALA A 143 -36.75 5.69 2.94
N ASP A 144 -37.21 5.87 4.18
CA ASP A 144 -38.60 5.64 4.59
C ASP A 144 -39.55 6.76 4.13
N ILE A 145 -39.08 8.00 4.04
CA ILE A 145 -39.85 9.14 3.53
C ILE A 145 -40.38 8.94 2.09
N LYS A 146 -39.83 7.99 1.31
CA LYS A 146 -40.36 7.61 0.00
C LYS A 146 -41.61 6.73 0.06
N LEU A 147 -41.83 6.07 1.20
CA LEU A 147 -42.91 5.10 1.43
C LEU A 147 -44.06 5.74 2.21
N GLY A 148 -43.74 6.50 3.26
CA GLY A 148 -44.73 7.14 4.12
C GLY A 148 -44.14 8.24 5.01
N TYR A 149 -44.89 8.60 6.04
CA TYR A 149 -44.48 9.53 7.10
C TYR A 149 -45.13 9.17 8.43
N CYS A 150 -44.48 9.56 9.54
CA CYS A 150 -45.00 9.35 10.89
C CYS A 150 -45.96 10.49 11.29
N SER A 151 -47.14 10.14 11.78
CA SER A 151 -48.19 11.06 12.26
C SER A 151 -47.66 11.97 13.38
N THR A 152 -46.92 11.40 14.33
CA THR A 152 -46.54 12.06 15.58
C THR A 152 -45.43 13.09 15.37
N LYS A 153 -44.40 12.73 14.58
CA LYS A 153 -43.24 13.59 14.26
C LYS A 153 -42.62 13.20 12.93
N PHE A 154 -42.65 14.12 11.97
CA PHE A 154 -42.11 13.95 10.60
C PHE A 154 -40.63 13.56 10.47
N TYR A 155 -39.81 13.73 11.53
CA TYR A 155 -38.38 13.36 11.53
C TYR A 155 -38.09 11.93 12.01
N LEU A 156 -39.13 11.15 12.34
CA LEU A 156 -38.99 9.73 12.69
C LEU A 156 -39.06 8.87 11.42
N ASN A 157 -38.27 7.81 11.37
CA ASN A 157 -38.36 6.73 10.38
C ASN A 157 -39.46 5.73 10.81
N GLU A 158 -39.68 4.65 10.05
CA GLU A 158 -40.75 3.68 10.34
C GLU A 158 -40.49 2.96 11.69
N ASP A 159 -39.27 2.42 11.88
CA ASP A 159 -38.82 1.74 13.12
C ASP A 159 -38.93 2.61 14.40
N PHE A 160 -38.76 3.95 14.31
CA PHE A 160 -38.96 4.87 15.46
C PHE A 160 -40.37 5.42 15.59
N CYS A 161 -41.19 5.37 14.54
CA CYS A 161 -42.61 5.69 14.64
C CYS A 161 -43.34 4.56 15.36
N CYS A 162 -43.11 3.32 14.94
CA CYS A 162 -43.78 2.11 15.42
C CYS A 162 -43.09 1.46 16.62
N TRP A 163 -42.51 2.27 17.51
CA TRP A 163 -41.68 1.78 18.61
C TRP A 163 -42.50 0.95 19.63
N GLY A 164 -42.37 -0.37 19.55
CA GLY A 164 -43.05 -1.33 20.42
C GLY A 164 -44.24 -2.06 19.77
N GLU A 165 -44.52 -1.84 18.48
CA GLU A 165 -45.53 -2.59 17.72
C GLU A 165 -44.85 -3.38 16.58
N GLU A 166 -44.89 -4.71 16.67
CA GLU A 166 -44.06 -5.61 15.83
C GLU A 166 -44.55 -5.78 14.38
N THR A 167 -45.75 -5.30 14.04
CA THR A 167 -46.40 -5.51 12.74
C THR A 167 -46.78 -4.22 12.02
N GLY A 168 -46.04 -3.13 12.28
CA GLY A 168 -46.37 -1.79 11.80
C GLY A 168 -47.49 -1.14 12.62
N CYS A 169 -47.45 0.19 12.73
CA CYS A 169 -48.26 0.96 13.67
C CYS A 169 -49.31 1.82 12.97
N ALA A 170 -50.39 2.15 13.71
CA ALA A 170 -51.43 3.05 13.24
C ALA A 170 -50.93 4.48 12.97
N ASP A 171 -49.81 4.88 13.58
CA ASP A 171 -49.18 6.19 13.41
C ASP A 171 -48.31 6.32 12.15
N TRP A 172 -47.99 5.23 11.45
CA TRP A 172 -47.27 5.29 10.18
C TRP A 172 -48.25 5.33 9.00
N HIS A 173 -48.15 6.38 8.19
CA HIS A 173 -49.06 6.59 7.07
C HIS A 173 -48.30 6.59 5.74
N LYS A 174 -48.71 5.70 4.82
CA LYS A 174 -48.40 5.86 3.39
C LYS A 174 -48.93 7.21 2.89
N TRP A 175 -48.21 7.83 1.95
CA TRP A 175 -48.57 9.14 1.39
C TRP A 175 -50.02 9.24 0.90
N THR A 176 -50.56 8.17 0.31
CA THR A 176 -51.99 8.04 -0.03
C THR A 176 -52.47 6.60 0.14
N GLY A 177 -53.79 6.42 0.20
CA GLY A 177 -54.41 5.09 0.10
C GLY A 177 -54.46 4.49 -1.32
N PHE A 178 -53.87 5.14 -2.34
CA PHE A 178 -53.97 4.74 -3.74
C PHE A 178 -52.59 4.46 -4.33
N GLU A 179 -52.23 3.18 -4.44
CA GLU A 179 -50.86 2.76 -4.75
C GLU A 179 -50.25 3.35 -6.05
N PRO A 180 -51.01 3.61 -7.14
CA PRO A 180 -50.46 4.31 -8.31
C PRO A 180 -49.95 5.74 -8.01
N ILE A 181 -50.53 6.45 -7.03
CA ILE A 181 -50.01 7.75 -6.58
C ILE A 181 -48.78 7.56 -5.67
N ASN A 182 -48.79 6.55 -4.79
CA ASN A 182 -47.61 6.21 -3.97
C ASN A 182 -46.40 5.88 -4.85
N TYR A 183 -46.59 5.16 -5.96
CA TYR A 183 -45.56 4.87 -6.96
C TYR A 183 -45.00 6.14 -7.62
N ILE A 184 -45.86 7.09 -8.02
CA ILE A 184 -45.44 8.37 -8.58
C ILE A 184 -44.65 9.19 -7.54
N ILE A 185 -45.11 9.23 -6.29
CA ILE A 185 -44.45 9.94 -5.19
C ILE A 185 -43.06 9.33 -4.90
N TYR A 186 -42.94 8.00 -4.87
CA TYR A 186 -41.66 7.29 -4.73
C TYR A 186 -40.67 7.69 -5.84
N ILE A 187 -41.10 7.74 -7.10
CA ILE A 187 -40.27 8.19 -8.22
C ILE A 187 -39.87 9.67 -8.05
N ILE A 188 -40.77 10.55 -7.62
CA ILE A 188 -40.48 11.99 -7.42
C ILE A 188 -39.40 12.17 -6.35
N PHE A 189 -39.52 11.54 -5.18
CA PHE A 189 -38.50 11.63 -4.13
C PHE A 189 -37.16 11.03 -4.56
N ALA A 190 -37.16 9.85 -5.20
CA ALA A 190 -35.95 9.23 -5.75
C ALA A 190 -35.21 10.18 -6.73
N THR A 191 -35.98 10.80 -7.64
CA THR A 191 -35.48 11.78 -8.63
C THR A 191 -34.89 13.01 -7.95
N LEU A 192 -35.58 13.57 -6.94
CA LEU A 192 -35.16 14.75 -6.18
C LEU A 192 -33.84 14.50 -5.42
N PHE A 193 -33.72 13.36 -4.74
CA PHE A 193 -32.54 13.00 -3.96
C PHE A 193 -31.32 12.75 -4.86
N ALA A 194 -31.49 12.08 -6.00
CA ALA A 194 -30.40 11.91 -6.97
C ALA A 194 -29.96 13.24 -7.60
N LEU A 195 -30.91 14.10 -7.98
CA LEU A 195 -30.64 15.41 -8.57
C LEU A 195 -29.87 16.32 -7.60
N THR A 196 -30.30 16.38 -6.33
CA THR A 196 -29.64 17.18 -5.29
C THR A 196 -28.25 16.64 -4.95
N ALA A 197 -28.08 15.33 -4.77
CA ALA A 197 -26.77 14.70 -4.53
C ALA A 197 -25.78 15.00 -5.66
N ALA A 198 -26.17 14.77 -6.92
CA ALA A 198 -25.30 14.98 -8.07
C ALA A 198 -24.98 16.47 -8.30
N SER A 199 -25.95 17.37 -8.04
CA SER A 199 -25.75 18.81 -8.13
C SER A 199 -24.75 19.32 -7.09
N LEU A 200 -24.87 18.88 -5.82
CA LEU A 200 -23.94 19.23 -4.74
C LEU A 200 -22.50 18.79 -5.06
N VAL A 201 -22.32 17.54 -5.52
CA VAL A 201 -21.01 17.02 -5.90
C VAL A 201 -20.42 17.76 -7.10
N LYS A 202 -21.20 17.98 -8.18
CA LYS A 202 -20.70 18.69 -9.38
C LYS A 202 -20.34 20.16 -9.10
N SER A 203 -21.07 20.83 -8.20
CA SER A 203 -20.94 22.28 -7.98
C SER A 203 -19.90 22.66 -6.91
N TYR A 204 -19.81 21.90 -5.81
CA TYR A 204 -18.98 22.29 -4.65
C TYR A 204 -17.72 21.43 -4.47
N ALA A 205 -17.79 20.13 -4.73
CA ALA A 205 -16.67 19.21 -4.46
C ALA A 205 -16.69 17.99 -5.42
N PRO A 206 -16.20 18.11 -6.67
CA PRO A 206 -16.19 17.00 -7.62
C PRO A 206 -15.36 15.79 -7.15
N TYR A 207 -14.40 16.01 -6.25
CA TYR A 207 -13.62 14.96 -5.57
C TYR A 207 -14.44 14.13 -4.54
N ALA A 208 -15.69 14.49 -4.25
CA ALA A 208 -16.59 13.72 -3.41
C ALA A 208 -17.26 12.54 -4.14
N ALA A 209 -17.21 12.48 -5.48
CA ALA A 209 -17.79 11.41 -6.28
C ALA A 209 -17.15 10.03 -6.01
N GLY A 210 -17.85 8.95 -6.38
CA GLY A 210 -17.38 7.56 -6.26
C GLY A 210 -17.09 7.14 -4.81
N SER A 211 -16.24 6.14 -4.65
CA SER A 211 -15.86 5.64 -3.31
C SER A 211 -14.80 6.54 -2.65
N GLY A 212 -13.67 6.76 -3.33
CA GLY A 212 -12.48 7.41 -2.78
C GLY A 212 -11.36 6.44 -2.32
N ILE A 213 -11.61 5.12 -2.34
CA ILE A 213 -10.66 4.11 -1.86
C ILE A 213 -9.38 4.07 -2.74
N SER A 214 -9.54 4.01 -4.06
CA SER A 214 -8.44 4.00 -5.03
C SER A 214 -7.51 5.21 -4.86
N GLU A 215 -8.10 6.38 -4.62
CA GLU A 215 -7.40 7.64 -4.40
C GLU A 215 -6.68 7.67 -3.05
N ILE A 216 -7.30 7.16 -1.97
CA ILE A 216 -6.68 7.00 -0.65
C ILE A 216 -5.48 6.06 -0.71
N LYS A 217 -5.60 4.94 -1.43
CA LYS A 217 -4.52 3.96 -1.65
C LYS A 217 -3.31 4.61 -2.33
N CYS A 218 -3.54 5.46 -3.33
CA CYS A 218 -2.50 6.28 -3.97
C CYS A 218 -1.88 7.34 -3.01
N ILE A 219 -2.69 7.98 -2.17
CA ILE A 219 -2.21 8.97 -1.18
C ILE A 219 -1.37 8.29 -0.07
N ILE A 220 -1.75 7.09 0.36
CA ILE A 220 -0.99 6.28 1.34
C ILE A 220 0.32 5.77 0.71
N ALA A 221 0.34 5.40 -0.57
CA ALA A 221 1.57 5.10 -1.30
C ALA A 221 2.51 6.32 -1.44
N GLY A 222 1.98 7.55 -1.37
CA GLY A 222 2.74 8.79 -1.26
C GLY A 222 2.48 9.85 -2.33
N PHE A 223 1.46 9.66 -3.17
CA PHE A 223 1.07 10.61 -4.22
C PHE A 223 0.00 11.58 -3.71
N VAL A 224 0.39 12.83 -3.44
CA VAL A 224 -0.50 13.82 -2.80
C VAL A 224 -1.46 14.43 -3.82
N MET A 225 -2.76 14.14 -3.65
CA MET A 225 -3.84 14.81 -4.36
C MET A 225 -4.27 16.08 -3.61
N LYS A 226 -4.21 17.23 -4.29
CA LYS A 226 -4.64 18.52 -3.72
C LYS A 226 -6.17 18.60 -3.71
N GLY A 227 -6.76 19.19 -2.68
CA GLY A 227 -8.22 19.35 -2.54
C GLY A 227 -8.97 18.08 -2.12
N PHE A 228 -8.54 16.89 -2.56
CA PHE A 228 -9.21 15.60 -2.29
C PHE A 228 -9.57 15.41 -0.80
N LEU A 229 -8.58 15.36 0.10
CA LEU A 229 -8.82 15.26 1.56
C LEU A 229 -9.29 16.60 2.22
N GLY A 230 -10.04 17.42 1.50
CA GLY A 230 -10.48 18.75 1.94
C GLY A 230 -11.65 18.75 2.92
N PHE A 231 -11.77 19.83 3.69
CA PHE A 231 -12.92 20.08 4.56
C PHE A 231 -14.24 20.20 3.78
N TRP A 232 -14.21 20.83 2.59
CA TRP A 232 -15.35 20.86 1.68
C TRP A 232 -15.72 19.47 1.14
N THR A 233 -14.73 18.63 0.83
CA THR A 233 -14.98 17.23 0.43
C THR A 233 -15.64 16.44 1.55
N LEU A 234 -15.22 16.63 2.81
CA LEU A 234 -15.86 16.02 3.99
C LEU A 234 -17.35 16.39 4.06
N ILE A 235 -17.68 17.69 4.09
CA ILE A 235 -19.07 18.15 4.21
C ILE A 235 -19.93 17.66 3.03
N ILE A 236 -19.48 17.87 1.79
CA ILE A 236 -20.26 17.52 0.60
C ILE A 236 -20.41 16.00 0.46
N LYS A 237 -19.38 15.20 0.78
CA LYS A 237 -19.50 13.74 0.75
C LYS A 237 -20.43 13.21 1.85
N SER A 238 -20.40 13.79 3.05
CA SER A 238 -21.33 13.43 4.13
C SER A 238 -22.78 13.83 3.82
N LEU A 239 -23.03 14.96 3.16
CA LEU A 239 -24.40 15.37 2.82
C LEU A 239 -24.97 14.66 1.58
N ALA A 240 -24.15 14.46 0.55
CA ALA A 240 -24.61 13.85 -0.71
C ALA A 240 -24.68 12.31 -0.64
N LEU A 241 -24.09 11.65 0.36
CA LEU A 241 -24.11 10.19 0.49
C LEU A 241 -25.49 9.64 0.95
N PRO A 242 -26.12 10.14 2.04
CA PRO A 242 -27.48 9.75 2.40
C PRO A 242 -28.49 10.04 1.29
N LEU A 243 -28.35 11.17 0.59
CA LEU A 243 -29.19 11.50 -0.57
C LEU A 243 -28.98 10.51 -1.74
N ALA A 244 -27.74 10.08 -2.01
CA ALA A 244 -27.47 9.10 -3.05
C ALA A 244 -28.05 7.71 -2.72
N ILE A 245 -28.01 7.27 -1.46
CA ILE A 245 -28.58 5.99 -1.03
C ILE A 245 -30.11 6.09 -0.96
N GLY A 246 -30.64 7.14 -0.31
CA GLY A 246 -32.06 7.45 -0.25
C GLY A 246 -32.71 7.56 -1.64
N SER A 247 -31.98 7.99 -2.67
CA SER A 247 -32.49 8.00 -4.05
C SER A 247 -32.83 6.63 -4.66
N GLY A 248 -32.45 5.51 -4.03
CA GLY A 248 -32.69 4.16 -4.56
C GLY A 248 -31.75 3.77 -5.70
N LEU A 249 -30.66 4.51 -5.91
CA LEU A 249 -29.53 4.04 -6.73
C LEU A 249 -28.85 2.85 -6.06
N SER A 250 -28.29 1.91 -6.84
CA SER A 250 -27.64 0.71 -6.30
C SER A 250 -26.21 1.04 -5.81
N VAL A 251 -26.14 1.72 -4.67
CA VAL A 251 -24.91 2.23 -4.02
C VAL A 251 -25.00 2.02 -2.49
N GLY A 252 -23.86 1.92 -1.80
CA GLY A 252 -23.79 1.81 -0.34
C GLY A 252 -22.79 2.76 0.30
N LYS A 253 -22.88 2.92 1.64
CA LYS A 253 -22.09 3.88 2.43
C LYS A 253 -20.66 3.44 2.74
N GLU A 254 -20.35 2.14 2.73
CA GLU A 254 -19.09 1.61 3.31
C GLU A 254 -17.82 1.93 2.52
N GLY A 255 -17.94 2.16 1.22
CA GLY A 255 -16.81 2.62 0.39
C GLY A 255 -16.51 4.12 0.63
N PRO A 256 -17.53 4.98 0.53
CA PRO A 256 -17.51 6.38 0.97
C PRO A 256 -17.08 6.62 2.42
N SER A 257 -17.33 5.70 3.36
CA SER A 257 -17.03 5.89 4.78
C SER A 257 -15.54 5.99 5.08
N VAL A 258 -14.74 5.15 4.42
CA VAL A 258 -13.28 5.22 4.43
C VAL A 258 -12.81 6.63 4.04
N HIS A 259 -13.44 7.25 3.04
CA HIS A 259 -13.06 8.58 2.59
C HIS A 259 -13.46 9.69 3.56
N TYR A 260 -14.70 9.74 4.07
CA TYR A 260 -15.02 10.78 5.07
C TYR A 260 -14.19 10.61 6.34
N ALA A 261 -13.89 9.38 6.76
CA ALA A 261 -13.03 9.12 7.92
C ALA A 261 -11.60 9.62 7.73
N VAL A 262 -10.98 9.34 6.58
CA VAL A 262 -9.63 9.83 6.23
C VAL A 262 -9.60 11.36 6.05
N CYS A 263 -10.68 11.96 5.54
CA CYS A 263 -10.86 13.42 5.52
C CYS A 263 -10.92 14.03 6.92
N THR A 264 -11.75 13.49 7.81
CA THR A 264 -11.84 13.89 9.23
C THR A 264 -10.47 13.79 9.91
N GLY A 265 -9.73 12.70 9.69
CA GLY A 265 -8.36 12.55 10.15
C GLY A 265 -7.39 13.61 9.63
N ASN A 266 -7.44 13.92 8.33
CA ASN A 266 -6.60 14.96 7.73
C ASN A 266 -6.96 16.38 8.21
N VAL A 267 -8.25 16.68 8.41
CA VAL A 267 -8.72 17.97 8.95
C VAL A 267 -8.26 18.14 10.40
N ILE A 268 -8.54 17.18 11.28
CA ILE A 268 -8.20 17.26 12.71
C ILE A 268 -6.69 17.25 12.92
N SER A 269 -5.93 16.38 12.23
CA SER A 269 -4.47 16.33 12.38
C SER A 269 -3.76 17.61 11.91
N ARG A 270 -4.36 18.40 10.99
CA ARG A 270 -3.83 19.73 10.60
C ARG A 270 -3.97 20.80 11.67
N LEU A 271 -4.88 20.65 12.63
CA LEU A 271 -4.96 21.55 13.80
C LEU A 271 -3.69 21.40 14.66
N PHE A 272 -3.14 20.18 14.74
CA PHE A 272 -1.97 19.86 15.55
C PHE A 272 -0.66 20.07 14.76
N THR A 273 0.11 21.08 15.15
CA THR A 273 1.36 21.51 14.47
C THR A 273 2.43 20.42 14.31
N LYS A 274 2.40 19.39 15.17
CA LYS A 274 3.26 18.20 15.14
C LYS A 274 3.01 17.32 13.91
N TYR A 275 1.74 17.11 13.55
CA TYR A 275 1.35 16.28 12.41
C TYR A 275 1.36 17.12 11.12
N ARG A 276 0.87 18.37 11.16
CA ARG A 276 0.93 19.33 10.03
C ARG A 276 2.34 19.55 9.44
N ARG A 277 3.41 19.19 10.17
CA ARG A 277 4.83 19.36 9.79
C ARG A 277 5.63 18.03 9.72
N ASN A 278 4.94 16.90 9.57
CA ASN A 278 5.56 15.58 9.41
C ASN A 278 4.62 14.64 8.62
N ALA A 279 4.90 14.44 7.33
CA ALA A 279 4.05 13.67 6.43
C ALA A 279 3.99 12.18 6.81
N SER A 280 5.11 11.61 7.29
CA SER A 280 5.18 10.25 7.86
C SER A 280 4.17 10.07 8.99
N LYS A 281 4.09 11.02 9.92
CA LYS A 281 3.12 10.99 11.03
C LYS A 281 1.69 11.23 10.57
N THR A 282 1.47 12.00 9.51
CA THR A 282 0.14 12.08 8.88
C THR A 282 -0.26 10.74 8.25
N ARG A 283 0.62 10.02 7.53
CA ARG A 283 0.27 8.68 6.97
C ARG A 283 -0.13 7.67 8.04
N GLU A 284 0.56 7.64 9.18
CA GLU A 284 0.16 6.79 10.32
C GLU A 284 -1.28 7.10 10.76
N VAL A 285 -1.66 8.38 10.80
CA VAL A 285 -3.03 8.80 11.14
C VAL A 285 -4.01 8.45 10.02
N LEU A 286 -3.71 8.71 8.74
CA LEU A 286 -4.63 8.39 7.62
C LEU A 286 -4.91 6.88 7.53
N SER A 287 -3.90 6.04 7.77
CA SER A 287 -4.05 4.58 7.76
C SER A 287 -4.94 4.08 8.92
N ALA A 288 -4.85 4.73 10.09
CA ALA A 288 -5.73 4.48 11.23
C ALA A 288 -7.17 4.99 10.99
N CYS A 289 -7.32 6.11 10.27
CA CYS A 289 -8.64 6.64 9.90
C CYS A 289 -9.34 5.75 8.85
N ALA A 290 -8.59 5.16 7.92
CA ALA A 290 -9.13 4.21 6.97
C ALA A 290 -9.67 2.96 7.69
N ALA A 291 -8.90 2.43 8.65
CA ALA A 291 -9.35 1.32 9.51
C ALA A 291 -10.62 1.69 10.31
N ALA A 292 -10.64 2.86 10.94
CA ALA A 292 -11.79 3.33 11.70
C ALA A 292 -13.03 3.58 10.83
N GLY A 293 -12.86 4.02 9.57
CA GLY A 293 -13.95 4.19 8.61
C GLY A 293 -14.63 2.87 8.20
N VAL A 294 -13.85 1.80 8.04
CA VAL A 294 -14.39 0.44 7.84
C VAL A 294 -15.00 -0.10 9.14
N ALA A 295 -14.39 0.18 10.30
CA ALA A 295 -14.92 -0.27 11.58
C ALA A 295 -16.32 0.31 11.89
N VAL A 296 -16.58 1.59 11.63
CA VAL A 296 -17.92 2.19 11.82
C VAL A 296 -18.92 1.84 10.71
N ALA A 297 -18.43 1.40 9.55
CA ALA A 297 -19.27 0.88 8.46
C ALA A 297 -19.86 -0.50 8.78
N PHE A 298 -19.02 -1.39 9.32
CA PHE A 298 -19.37 -2.80 9.56
C PHE A 298 -19.58 -3.16 11.04
N GLY A 299 -19.48 -2.19 11.96
CA GLY A 299 -19.44 -2.48 13.41
C GLY A 299 -18.22 -3.31 13.86
N SER A 300 -17.21 -3.44 13.00
CA SER A 300 -16.15 -4.46 13.05
C SER A 300 -14.77 -3.83 13.28
N PRO A 301 -14.35 -3.64 14.55
CA PRO A 301 -13.09 -2.97 14.87
C PRO A 301 -11.84 -3.77 14.52
N ILE A 302 -11.86 -5.11 14.61
CA ILE A 302 -10.71 -5.94 14.21
C ILE A 302 -10.68 -6.06 12.69
N GLY A 303 -11.83 -6.36 12.07
CA GLY A 303 -11.96 -6.48 10.61
C GLY A 303 -11.59 -5.19 9.86
N GLY A 304 -11.93 -4.01 10.41
CA GLY A 304 -11.50 -2.72 9.85
C GLY A 304 -9.98 -2.50 9.88
N VAL A 305 -9.27 -2.96 10.91
CA VAL A 305 -7.80 -2.90 10.97
C VAL A 305 -7.17 -3.87 9.97
N LEU A 306 -7.71 -5.09 9.86
CA LEU A 306 -7.27 -6.09 8.89
C LEU A 306 -7.49 -5.61 7.46
N PHE A 307 -8.60 -4.94 7.15
CA PHE A 307 -8.82 -4.33 5.84
C PHE A 307 -7.75 -3.26 5.51
N SER A 308 -7.36 -2.45 6.49
CA SER A 308 -6.29 -1.45 6.31
C SER A 308 -4.93 -2.09 6.04
N LEU A 309 -4.67 -3.28 6.60
CA LEU A 309 -3.50 -4.11 6.34
C LEU A 309 -3.53 -4.80 4.96
N GLU A 310 -4.64 -5.47 4.62
CA GLU A 310 -4.77 -6.31 3.43
C GLU A 310 -4.93 -5.49 2.13
N GLU A 311 -5.46 -4.26 2.23
CA GLU A 311 -5.88 -3.48 1.06
C GLU A 311 -5.49 -1.98 1.07
N MET A 312 -5.28 -1.33 2.21
CA MET A 312 -4.92 0.11 2.23
C MET A 312 -3.41 0.39 2.27
N SER A 313 -2.61 -0.39 3.01
CA SER A 313 -1.21 -0.02 3.31
C SER A 313 -0.25 -1.20 3.47
N SER A 314 0.51 -1.52 2.42
CA SER A 314 1.48 -2.63 2.39
C SER A 314 2.66 -2.53 3.37
N TYR A 315 2.93 -1.36 3.95
CA TYR A 315 3.83 -1.22 5.11
C TYR A 315 3.11 -0.56 6.29
N PHE A 316 2.87 -1.35 7.33
CA PHE A 316 2.01 -1.02 8.47
C PHE A 316 2.68 -1.45 9.79
N PRO A 317 3.51 -0.59 10.42
CA PRO A 317 4.28 -0.99 11.59
C PRO A 317 3.37 -1.20 12.81
N LEU A 318 3.76 -2.09 13.72
CA LEU A 318 2.98 -2.46 14.93
C LEU A 318 2.48 -1.25 15.76
N LYS A 319 3.25 -0.16 15.79
CA LYS A 319 2.87 1.09 16.49
C LYS A 319 1.74 1.86 15.79
N THR A 320 1.53 1.65 14.50
CA THR A 320 0.36 2.11 13.74
C THR A 320 -0.80 1.13 13.87
N MET A 321 -0.53 -0.18 13.97
CA MET A 321 -1.56 -1.21 14.19
C MET A 321 -2.34 -0.98 15.49
N TRP A 322 -1.65 -0.90 16.64
CA TRP A 322 -2.28 -0.60 17.94
C TRP A 322 -3.06 0.72 17.95
N ARG A 323 -2.56 1.72 17.23
CA ARG A 323 -3.23 3.03 17.07
C ARG A 323 -4.47 2.95 16.18
N SER A 324 -4.44 2.13 15.14
CA SER A 324 -5.57 1.91 14.23
C SER A 324 -6.68 1.16 14.95
N TYR A 325 -6.33 0.11 15.69
CA TYR A 325 -7.25 -0.63 16.55
C TYR A 325 -7.90 0.26 17.61
N PHE A 326 -7.11 1.06 18.33
CA PHE A 326 -7.66 2.02 19.30
C PHE A 326 -8.53 3.11 18.65
N CYS A 327 -8.18 3.58 17.44
CA CYS A 327 -9.02 4.52 16.69
C CYS A 327 -10.37 3.91 16.29
N ALA A 328 -10.34 2.68 15.77
CA ALA A 328 -11.51 1.90 15.40
C ALA A 328 -12.41 1.63 16.62
N LEU A 329 -11.84 1.15 17.73
CA LEU A 329 -12.56 0.87 18.97
C LEU A 329 -13.23 2.13 19.55
N VAL A 330 -12.55 3.28 19.56
CA VAL A 330 -13.17 4.54 20.00
C VAL A 330 -14.29 4.97 19.05
N ALA A 331 -14.13 4.76 17.74
CA ALA A 331 -15.15 5.13 16.76
C ALA A 331 -16.39 4.22 16.84
N THR A 332 -16.22 2.90 16.98
CA THR A 332 -17.34 1.96 17.19
C THR A 332 -17.99 2.12 18.56
N ALA A 333 -17.23 2.44 19.61
CA ALA A 333 -17.79 2.73 20.93
C ALA A 333 -18.64 4.01 20.95
N VAL A 334 -18.25 5.05 20.20
CA VAL A 334 -19.08 6.26 20.06
C VAL A 334 -20.30 6.00 19.17
N LEU A 335 -20.19 5.18 18.13
CA LEU A 335 -21.35 4.71 17.36
C LEU A 335 -22.34 3.93 18.24
N ALA A 336 -21.83 3.01 19.07
CA ALA A 336 -22.62 2.23 20.04
C ALA A 336 -23.32 3.13 21.07
N ALA A 337 -22.60 4.09 21.65
CA ALA A 337 -23.13 5.02 22.64
C ALA A 337 -24.17 6.01 22.04
N MET A 338 -24.11 6.27 20.73
CA MET A 338 -25.14 7.03 20.03
C MET A 338 -26.35 6.16 19.62
N ASN A 339 -26.18 4.83 19.59
CA ASN A 339 -27.20 3.82 19.31
C ASN A 339 -28.18 4.25 18.18
N PRO A 340 -27.68 4.46 16.95
CA PRO A 340 -28.41 5.18 15.90
C PRO A 340 -29.71 4.49 15.45
N PHE A 341 -29.85 3.18 15.67
CA PHE A 341 -31.05 2.38 15.38
C PHE A 341 -31.87 2.06 16.65
N ARG A 342 -31.40 2.49 17.83
CA ARG A 342 -31.85 2.13 19.19
C ARG A 342 -31.87 0.64 19.58
N THR A 343 -31.75 -0.29 18.64
CA THR A 343 -31.70 -1.75 18.87
C THR A 343 -30.50 -2.22 19.71
N GLY A 344 -29.49 -1.37 19.95
CA GLY A 344 -28.24 -1.76 20.59
C GLY A 344 -27.26 -2.48 19.66
N GLN A 345 -27.63 -2.72 18.40
CA GLN A 345 -26.75 -3.26 17.37
C GLN A 345 -25.85 -2.17 16.77
N LEU A 346 -24.66 -2.55 16.29
CA LEU A 346 -23.72 -1.61 15.66
C LEU A 346 -24.04 -1.36 14.18
N VAL A 347 -24.69 -2.32 13.53
CA VAL A 347 -25.21 -2.23 12.15
C VAL A 347 -26.53 -2.98 12.03
N MET A 348 -27.37 -2.55 11.10
CA MET A 348 -28.77 -2.98 10.96
C MET A 348 -28.96 -4.44 10.48
N PHE A 349 -27.91 -5.04 9.91
CA PHE A 349 -27.90 -6.44 9.42
C PHE A 349 -27.12 -7.40 10.35
N GLN A 350 -26.98 -7.05 11.64
CA GLN A 350 -26.32 -7.90 12.64
C GLN A 350 -27.25 -9.06 13.06
N VAL A 351 -26.85 -10.31 12.80
CA VAL A 351 -27.66 -11.52 13.03
C VAL A 351 -26.83 -12.58 13.74
N LYS A 352 -27.36 -13.22 14.79
CA LYS A 352 -26.71 -14.33 15.49
C LYS A 352 -27.17 -15.67 14.91
N TYR A 353 -26.27 -16.65 14.90
CA TYR A 353 -26.57 -18.04 14.51
C TYR A 353 -25.99 -18.98 15.56
N ASP A 354 -26.86 -19.65 16.32
CA ASP A 354 -26.45 -20.52 17.44
C ASP A 354 -26.28 -21.99 17.03
N ARG A 355 -26.56 -22.34 15.76
CA ARG A 355 -26.47 -23.71 15.20
C ARG A 355 -25.10 -24.04 14.60
N SER A 356 -24.73 -25.32 14.65
CA SER A 356 -23.65 -25.90 13.85
C SER A 356 -24.04 -26.11 12.38
N TRP A 357 -23.02 -26.20 11.52
CA TRP A 357 -23.12 -26.58 10.10
C TRP A 357 -22.64 -28.03 9.89
N HIS A 358 -23.09 -28.66 8.81
CA HIS A 358 -22.85 -30.07 8.52
C HIS A 358 -21.87 -30.25 7.34
N PHE A 359 -21.11 -31.35 7.33
CA PHE A 359 -20.08 -31.56 6.30
C PHE A 359 -20.64 -31.64 4.87
N PHE A 360 -21.89 -32.10 4.67
CA PHE A 360 -22.52 -32.15 3.35
C PHE A 360 -22.74 -30.76 2.73
N GLU A 361 -22.89 -29.72 3.56
CA GLU A 361 -23.15 -28.34 3.13
C GLU A 361 -21.97 -27.72 2.39
N VAL A 362 -20.75 -28.23 2.64
CA VAL A 362 -19.51 -27.79 1.99
C VAL A 362 -19.61 -27.85 0.46
N LEU A 363 -20.37 -28.78 -0.10
CA LEU A 363 -20.63 -28.86 -1.54
C LEU A 363 -21.34 -27.59 -2.07
N PHE A 364 -22.36 -27.12 -1.36
CA PHE A 364 -23.10 -25.91 -1.73
C PHE A 364 -22.30 -24.64 -1.42
N TYR A 365 -21.51 -24.65 -0.34
CA TYR A 365 -20.57 -23.57 -0.03
C TYR A 365 -19.52 -23.38 -1.14
N ILE A 366 -19.03 -24.47 -1.76
CA ILE A 366 -18.15 -24.39 -2.94
C ILE A 366 -18.88 -23.75 -4.13
N ILE A 367 -20.14 -24.10 -4.39
CA ILE A 367 -20.95 -23.48 -5.47
C ILE A 367 -21.11 -21.97 -5.23
N ILE A 368 -21.38 -21.56 -3.99
CA ILE A 368 -21.48 -20.15 -3.60
C ILE A 368 -20.14 -19.41 -3.80
N GLY A 369 -19.00 -20.04 -3.46
CA GLY A 369 -17.67 -19.47 -3.71
C GLY A 369 -17.35 -19.31 -5.20
N ILE A 370 -17.72 -20.30 -6.03
CA ILE A 370 -17.57 -20.22 -7.50
C ILE A 370 -18.41 -19.06 -8.07
N PHE A 371 -19.66 -18.91 -7.62
CA PHE A 371 -20.51 -17.78 -8.00
C PHE A 371 -19.85 -16.45 -7.62
N GLY A 372 -19.35 -16.30 -6.38
CA GLY A 372 -18.71 -15.07 -5.90
C GLY A 372 -17.53 -14.61 -6.77
N GLY A 373 -16.65 -15.54 -7.16
CA GLY A 373 -15.49 -15.23 -8.00
C GLY A 373 -15.87 -14.86 -9.44
N LEU A 374 -16.81 -15.60 -10.04
CA LEU A 374 -17.32 -15.30 -11.40
C LEU A 374 -18.09 -13.97 -11.44
N TYR A 375 -18.94 -13.70 -10.45
CA TYR A 375 -19.64 -12.43 -10.25
C TYR A 375 -18.66 -11.27 -10.16
N GLY A 376 -17.59 -11.42 -9.36
CA GLY A 376 -16.56 -10.40 -9.20
C GLY A 376 -15.86 -10.05 -10.51
N ALA A 377 -15.36 -11.06 -11.22
CA ALA A 377 -14.71 -10.88 -12.52
C ALA A 377 -15.67 -10.23 -13.56
N PHE A 378 -16.94 -10.64 -13.58
CA PHE A 378 -17.96 -10.08 -14.47
C PHE A 378 -18.24 -8.59 -14.19
N VAL A 379 -18.53 -8.24 -12.93
CA VAL A 379 -18.82 -6.84 -12.55
C VAL A 379 -17.62 -5.94 -12.80
N ILE A 380 -16.39 -6.41 -12.54
CA ILE A 380 -15.16 -5.67 -12.85
C ILE A 380 -15.03 -5.44 -14.37
N LYS A 381 -15.16 -6.49 -15.22
CA LYS A 381 -15.09 -6.38 -16.70
C LYS A 381 -16.07 -5.33 -17.22
N TRP A 382 -17.32 -5.37 -16.76
CA TRP A 382 -18.39 -4.51 -17.28
C TRP A 382 -18.44 -3.11 -16.67
N ASN A 383 -18.11 -2.92 -15.39
CA ASN A 383 -18.06 -1.58 -14.78
C ASN A 383 -16.95 -0.72 -15.41
N LEU A 384 -15.78 -1.29 -15.69
CA LEU A 384 -14.69 -0.59 -16.38
C LEU A 384 -15.10 -0.18 -17.81
N ARG A 385 -15.82 -1.05 -18.55
CA ARG A 385 -16.40 -0.72 -19.86
C ARG A 385 -17.43 0.42 -19.77
N ALA A 386 -18.30 0.41 -18.76
CA ALA A 386 -19.24 1.49 -18.50
C ALA A 386 -18.52 2.82 -18.15
N GLN A 387 -17.41 2.77 -17.39
CA GLN A 387 -16.58 3.95 -17.14
C GLN A 387 -15.87 4.47 -18.40
N ALA A 388 -15.40 3.60 -19.28
CA ALA A 388 -14.83 4.00 -20.57
C ALA A 388 -15.87 4.75 -21.44
N PHE A 389 -17.09 4.20 -21.52
CA PHE A 389 -18.21 4.83 -22.21
C PHE A 389 -18.56 6.20 -21.61
N ARG A 390 -18.70 6.30 -20.29
CA ARG A 390 -18.94 7.58 -19.57
C ARG A 390 -17.90 8.64 -19.88
N LYS A 391 -16.62 8.27 -19.83
CA LYS A 391 -15.48 9.14 -20.06
C LYS A 391 -15.47 9.72 -21.49
N LYS A 392 -15.97 8.96 -22.47
CA LYS A 392 -16.08 9.39 -23.88
C LYS A 392 -17.35 10.19 -24.19
N TYR A 393 -18.52 9.79 -23.65
CA TYR A 393 -19.81 10.32 -24.11
C TYR A 393 -20.63 11.09 -23.05
N LEU A 394 -20.52 10.77 -21.75
CA LEU A 394 -21.41 11.30 -20.70
C LEU A 394 -20.76 12.35 -19.77
N ALA A 395 -19.47 12.66 -19.95
CA ALA A 395 -18.69 13.52 -19.05
C ALA A 395 -19.36 14.86 -18.68
N ASN A 396 -20.05 15.51 -19.62
CA ASN A 396 -20.76 16.77 -19.39
C ASN A 396 -22.11 16.59 -18.68
N TYR A 397 -22.81 15.49 -18.97
CA TYR A 397 -24.20 15.23 -18.61
C TYR A 397 -24.38 14.47 -17.28
N ALA A 398 -23.32 14.33 -16.49
CA ALA A 398 -23.27 13.47 -15.30
C ALA A 398 -24.36 13.68 -14.21
N VAL A 399 -25.00 14.85 -14.16
CA VAL A 399 -26.17 15.09 -13.28
C VAL A 399 -27.42 14.44 -13.87
N LEU A 400 -27.71 14.73 -15.15
CA LEU A 400 -28.82 14.12 -15.89
C LEU A 400 -28.70 12.60 -15.91
N GLU A 401 -27.48 12.05 -16.05
CA GLU A 401 -27.23 10.61 -15.96
C GLU A 401 -27.68 10.03 -14.60
N ALA A 402 -27.25 10.62 -13.48
CA ALA A 402 -27.60 10.13 -12.15
C ALA A 402 -29.11 10.22 -11.89
N THR A 403 -29.75 11.31 -12.32
CA THR A 403 -31.20 11.52 -12.19
C THR A 403 -32.01 10.55 -13.06
N LEU A 404 -31.64 10.35 -14.34
CA LEU A 404 -32.30 9.37 -15.22
C LEU A 404 -32.12 7.93 -14.72
N LEU A 405 -30.94 7.60 -14.17
CA LEU A 405 -30.71 6.29 -13.57
C LEU A 405 -31.56 6.07 -12.32
N ALA A 406 -31.76 7.10 -11.48
CA ALA A 406 -32.63 7.01 -10.31
C ALA A 406 -34.12 6.85 -10.68
N VAL A 407 -34.57 7.51 -11.76
CA VAL A 407 -35.90 7.26 -12.35
C VAL A 407 -36.01 5.80 -12.82
N ALA A 408 -35.00 5.30 -13.54
CA ALA A 408 -34.99 3.92 -14.04
C ALA A 408 -34.95 2.86 -12.92
N THR A 409 -34.16 3.07 -11.86
CA THR A 409 -34.17 2.18 -10.69
C THR A 409 -35.51 2.26 -9.96
N ALA A 410 -36.07 3.45 -9.73
CA ALA A 410 -37.37 3.58 -9.08
C ALA A 410 -38.50 2.86 -9.84
N ILE A 411 -38.51 2.97 -11.19
CA ILE A 411 -39.50 2.31 -12.05
C ILE A 411 -39.38 0.78 -11.99
N VAL A 412 -38.16 0.24 -12.06
CA VAL A 412 -37.92 -1.22 -12.15
C VAL A 412 -37.94 -1.90 -10.77
N CYS A 413 -37.51 -1.20 -9.71
CA CYS A 413 -37.41 -1.77 -8.37
C CYS A 413 -38.74 -1.76 -7.61
N TYR A 414 -39.58 -0.74 -7.77
CA TYR A 414 -40.82 -0.63 -6.99
C TYR A 414 -41.80 -1.82 -7.15
N PRO A 415 -41.97 -2.45 -8.33
CA PRO A 415 -42.85 -3.62 -8.47
C PRO A 415 -42.40 -4.87 -7.69
N ASN A 416 -41.09 -5.07 -7.45
CA ASN A 416 -40.57 -6.24 -6.73
C ASN A 416 -40.22 -5.86 -5.28
N ALA A 417 -40.87 -6.52 -4.30
CA ALA A 417 -40.67 -6.24 -2.88
C ALA A 417 -39.19 -6.28 -2.45
N PHE A 418 -38.41 -7.26 -2.91
CA PHE A 418 -36.98 -7.40 -2.58
C PHE A 418 -36.08 -6.38 -3.29
N LEU A 419 -36.57 -5.68 -4.31
CA LEU A 419 -35.87 -4.58 -4.97
C LEU A 419 -36.28 -3.20 -4.44
N ARG A 420 -37.50 -3.05 -3.91
CA ARG A 420 -38.05 -1.80 -3.37
C ARG A 420 -37.32 -1.31 -2.10
N LEU A 421 -36.86 -2.24 -1.27
CA LEU A 421 -36.11 -2.02 -0.03
C LEU A 421 -34.72 -1.40 -0.27
N GLU A 422 -34.17 -0.72 0.74
CA GLU A 422 -32.73 -0.39 0.75
C GLU A 422 -31.89 -1.67 0.74
N MET A 423 -30.68 -1.60 0.16
CA MET A 423 -29.75 -2.73 0.11
C MET A 423 -29.41 -3.27 1.51
N THR A 424 -29.26 -2.39 2.50
CA THR A 424 -29.02 -2.70 3.92
C THR A 424 -30.17 -3.51 4.54
N GLU A 425 -31.41 -3.01 4.43
CA GLU A 425 -32.60 -3.71 4.92
C GLU A 425 -32.86 -5.02 4.19
N SER A 426 -32.55 -5.08 2.89
CA SER A 426 -32.61 -6.36 2.19
C SER A 426 -31.60 -7.38 2.73
N MET A 427 -30.45 -6.96 3.30
CA MET A 427 -29.53 -7.88 3.97
C MET A 427 -30.07 -8.33 5.33
N LYS A 428 -30.62 -7.43 6.16
CA LYS A 428 -31.34 -7.74 7.42
C LYS A 428 -32.41 -8.81 7.18
N VAL A 429 -33.26 -8.62 6.16
CA VAL A 429 -34.30 -9.59 5.77
C VAL A 429 -33.72 -10.91 5.23
N LEU A 430 -32.71 -10.86 4.35
CA LEU A 430 -32.13 -12.09 3.75
C LEU A 430 -31.33 -12.95 4.75
N PHE A 431 -30.83 -12.38 5.85
CA PHE A 431 -30.06 -13.10 6.87
C PHE A 431 -30.92 -13.73 7.99
N ARG A 432 -32.16 -13.26 8.21
CA ARG A 432 -33.10 -13.79 9.23
C ARG A 432 -33.38 -15.29 9.07
N GLU A 433 -33.46 -16.00 10.19
CA GLU A 433 -33.91 -17.40 10.24
C GLU A 433 -35.44 -17.49 10.02
N CYS A 434 -35.96 -18.66 9.61
CA CYS A 434 -37.37 -18.85 9.22
C CYS A 434 -38.30 -19.29 10.38
N GLU A 435 -37.93 -19.00 11.62
CA GLU A 435 -38.58 -19.57 12.83
C GLU A 435 -39.18 -18.50 13.77
N GLY A 436 -39.14 -17.22 13.37
CA GLY A 436 -39.87 -16.14 14.03
C GLY A 436 -41.28 -15.95 13.47
N ALA A 437 -42.13 -15.19 14.18
CA ALA A 437 -43.48 -14.83 13.72
C ALA A 437 -43.51 -13.82 12.55
N GLU A 438 -42.38 -13.18 12.26
CA GLU A 438 -42.24 -12.15 11.21
C GLU A 438 -41.77 -12.72 9.85
N ASP A 439 -42.67 -13.27 9.03
CA ASP A 439 -42.33 -13.65 7.65
C ASP A 439 -42.55 -12.48 6.66
N TYR A 440 -41.46 -11.79 6.31
CA TYR A 440 -41.50 -10.64 5.41
C TYR A 440 -41.97 -11.03 4.00
N HIS A 441 -43.20 -10.65 3.65
CA HIS A 441 -43.85 -10.98 2.38
C HIS A 441 -43.92 -12.49 2.06
N GLY A 442 -43.93 -13.36 3.07
CA GLY A 442 -44.01 -14.81 2.87
C GLY A 442 -42.72 -15.43 2.31
N LEU A 443 -41.55 -14.87 2.63
CA LEU A 443 -40.23 -15.33 2.18
C LEU A 443 -39.93 -16.78 2.63
N CYS A 444 -40.43 -17.18 3.80
CA CYS A 444 -40.25 -18.51 4.38
C CYS A 444 -41.44 -19.46 4.14
N ASP A 445 -42.64 -18.94 3.85
CA ASP A 445 -43.87 -19.69 3.55
C ASP A 445 -43.64 -20.86 2.55
N PRO A 446 -43.86 -22.12 2.96
CA PRO A 446 -43.79 -23.30 2.09
C PRO A 446 -44.60 -23.21 0.80
N GLN A 447 -45.74 -22.52 0.78
CA GLN A 447 -46.65 -22.47 -0.37
C GLN A 447 -46.10 -21.58 -1.50
N HIS A 448 -45.40 -20.50 -1.16
CA HIS A 448 -44.93 -19.50 -2.14
C HIS A 448 -43.44 -19.63 -2.53
N ARG A 449 -42.71 -20.61 -1.97
CA ARG A 449 -41.27 -20.85 -2.20
C ARG A 449 -40.80 -20.74 -3.66
N PHE A 450 -41.53 -21.32 -4.62
CA PHE A 450 -41.14 -21.27 -6.04
C PHE A 450 -41.21 -19.85 -6.61
N GLY A 451 -42.24 -19.08 -6.25
CA GLY A 451 -42.35 -17.66 -6.58
C GLY A 451 -41.24 -16.83 -5.94
N ASN A 452 -40.90 -17.11 -4.68
CA ASN A 452 -39.80 -16.46 -3.96
C ASN A 452 -38.44 -16.74 -4.62
N VAL A 453 -38.15 -18.00 -4.97
CA VAL A 453 -36.93 -18.39 -5.69
C VAL A 453 -36.80 -17.66 -7.03
N ILE A 454 -37.87 -17.60 -7.83
CA ILE A 454 -37.87 -16.84 -9.09
C ILE A 454 -37.67 -15.34 -8.84
N SER A 455 -38.35 -14.78 -7.83
CA SER A 455 -38.25 -13.35 -7.48
C SER A 455 -36.84 -12.97 -6.99
N LEU A 456 -36.19 -13.83 -6.20
CA LEU A 456 -34.82 -13.65 -5.72
C LEU A 456 -33.79 -13.79 -6.86
N ILE A 457 -33.96 -14.74 -7.78
CA ILE A 457 -33.09 -14.87 -8.98
C ILE A 457 -33.23 -13.62 -9.87
N LEU A 458 -34.45 -13.18 -10.14
CA LEU A 458 -34.73 -11.98 -10.92
C LEU A 458 -34.15 -10.73 -10.23
N ALA A 459 -34.34 -10.59 -8.91
CA ALA A 459 -33.76 -9.52 -8.13
C ALA A 459 -32.22 -9.55 -8.16
N THR A 460 -31.60 -10.73 -8.09
CA THR A 460 -30.15 -10.91 -8.21
C THR A 460 -29.65 -10.37 -9.55
N VAL A 461 -30.26 -10.78 -10.67
CA VAL A 461 -29.87 -10.31 -12.03
C VAL A 461 -30.06 -8.81 -12.20
N ILE A 462 -31.20 -8.25 -11.75
CA ILE A 462 -31.49 -6.82 -11.85
C ILE A 462 -30.51 -5.99 -10.97
N ARG A 463 -30.18 -6.47 -9.77
CA ARG A 463 -29.17 -5.85 -8.90
C ARG A 463 -27.79 -5.85 -9.56
N VAL A 464 -27.34 -6.95 -10.15
CA VAL A 464 -26.05 -7.02 -10.89
C VAL A 464 -25.99 -5.95 -11.98
N PHE A 465 -27.04 -5.81 -12.78
CA PHE A 465 -27.14 -4.79 -13.83
C PHE A 465 -27.06 -3.37 -13.25
N PHE A 466 -27.86 -3.06 -12.23
CA PHE A 466 -27.85 -1.72 -11.63
C PHE A 466 -26.55 -1.40 -10.88
N VAL A 467 -25.88 -2.35 -10.21
CA VAL A 467 -24.57 -2.10 -9.56
C VAL A 467 -23.50 -1.72 -10.60
N ILE A 468 -23.44 -2.44 -11.73
CA ILE A 468 -22.50 -2.16 -12.83
C ILE A 468 -22.66 -0.72 -13.32
N ILE A 469 -23.89 -0.22 -13.41
CA ILE A 469 -24.18 1.14 -13.87
C ILE A 469 -24.02 2.16 -12.72
N SER A 470 -24.74 2.02 -11.59
CA SER A 470 -24.78 3.03 -10.52
C SER A 470 -23.43 3.35 -9.88
N TYR A 471 -22.53 2.37 -9.70
CA TYR A 471 -21.32 2.53 -8.87
C TYR A 471 -20.40 3.71 -9.27
N GLY A 472 -20.42 4.13 -10.53
CA GLY A 472 -19.60 5.26 -11.00
C GLY A 472 -20.36 6.31 -11.80
N CYS A 473 -21.60 6.59 -11.42
CA CYS A 473 -22.20 7.93 -11.63
C CYS A 473 -21.43 8.99 -10.80
N LYS A 474 -21.63 10.29 -11.07
CA LYS A 474 -20.95 11.37 -10.32
C LYS A 474 -21.64 11.74 -8.99
N VAL A 475 -21.93 10.72 -8.19
CA VAL A 475 -22.44 10.81 -6.80
C VAL A 475 -21.48 10.05 -5.87
N PRO A 476 -21.55 10.20 -4.53
CA PRO A 476 -20.79 9.35 -3.61
C PRO A 476 -21.35 7.93 -3.66
N ALA A 477 -20.51 6.93 -3.91
CA ALA A 477 -20.96 5.56 -4.17
C ALA A 477 -19.96 4.51 -3.68
N GLY A 478 -20.44 3.52 -2.92
CA GLY A 478 -19.70 2.32 -2.52
C GLY A 478 -20.30 1.05 -3.12
N ILE A 479 -19.46 0.12 -3.54
CA ILE A 479 -19.86 -1.15 -4.17
C ILE A 479 -20.08 -2.30 -3.17
N PHE A 480 -19.64 -2.12 -1.90
CA PHE A 480 -19.52 -3.20 -0.91
C PHE A 480 -20.90 -3.77 -0.53
N VAL A 481 -21.80 -2.96 0.06
CA VAL A 481 -23.15 -3.38 0.45
C VAL A 481 -24.00 -3.88 -0.73
N PRO A 482 -24.09 -3.19 -1.89
CA PRO A 482 -24.83 -3.73 -3.03
C PRO A 482 -24.33 -5.10 -3.51
N SER A 483 -23.02 -5.35 -3.42
CA SER A 483 -22.44 -6.65 -3.76
C SER A 483 -22.73 -7.73 -2.72
N MET A 484 -22.65 -7.40 -1.43
CA MET A 484 -23.11 -8.28 -0.35
C MET A 484 -24.58 -8.63 -0.50
N ALA A 485 -25.43 -7.65 -0.88
CA ALA A 485 -26.86 -7.86 -1.09
C ALA A 485 -27.16 -8.76 -2.30
N ILE A 486 -26.37 -8.68 -3.39
CA ILE A 486 -26.42 -9.63 -4.52
C ILE A 486 -26.00 -11.04 -4.07
N GLY A 487 -24.89 -11.14 -3.34
CA GLY A 487 -24.41 -12.40 -2.77
C GLY A 487 -25.42 -13.03 -1.82
N ALA A 488 -26.07 -12.24 -0.97
CA ALA A 488 -27.13 -12.67 -0.07
C ALA A 488 -28.38 -13.15 -0.82
N SER A 489 -28.78 -12.48 -1.91
CA SER A 489 -29.91 -12.93 -2.74
C SER A 489 -29.64 -14.30 -3.38
N PHE A 490 -28.44 -14.50 -3.95
CA PHE A 490 -28.04 -15.80 -4.51
C PHE A 490 -27.90 -16.86 -3.41
N GLY A 491 -27.23 -16.54 -2.29
CA GLY A 491 -27.06 -17.45 -1.16
C GLY A 491 -28.38 -17.89 -0.54
N ARG A 492 -29.33 -16.98 -0.30
CA ARG A 492 -30.68 -17.30 0.17
C ARG A 492 -31.42 -18.22 -0.80
N THR A 493 -31.25 -17.98 -2.11
CA THR A 493 -31.82 -18.85 -3.15
C THR A 493 -31.28 -20.27 -3.05
N VAL A 494 -29.95 -20.44 -2.92
CA VAL A 494 -29.33 -21.76 -2.71
C VAL A 494 -29.84 -22.40 -1.41
N GLY A 495 -29.89 -21.66 -0.31
CA GLY A 495 -30.39 -22.17 0.98
C GLY A 495 -31.83 -22.69 0.92
N ILE A 496 -32.74 -21.95 0.27
CA ILE A 496 -34.14 -22.38 0.08
C ILE A 496 -34.22 -23.63 -0.82
N ILE A 497 -33.38 -23.73 -1.86
CA ILE A 497 -33.31 -24.93 -2.72
C ILE A 497 -32.81 -26.15 -1.92
N VAL A 498 -31.76 -25.99 -1.10
CA VAL A 498 -31.21 -27.08 -0.27
C VAL A 498 -32.20 -27.53 0.81
N GLN A 499 -32.93 -26.59 1.43
CA GLN A 499 -34.05 -26.90 2.32
C GLN A 499 -35.15 -27.70 1.60
N ALA A 500 -35.56 -27.27 0.39
CA ALA A 500 -36.56 -27.99 -0.39
C ALA A 500 -36.10 -29.40 -0.81
N MET A 501 -34.81 -29.59 -1.10
CA MET A 501 -34.22 -30.91 -1.38
C MET A 501 -34.25 -31.83 -0.14
N HIS A 502 -34.00 -31.29 1.05
CA HIS A 502 -34.10 -32.03 2.30
C HIS A 502 -35.55 -32.47 2.57
N GLU A 503 -36.51 -31.55 2.53
CA GLU A 503 -37.93 -31.84 2.75
C GLU A 503 -38.51 -32.82 1.71
N ALA A 504 -38.03 -32.78 0.47
CA ALA A 504 -38.44 -33.71 -0.59
C ALA A 504 -37.76 -35.10 -0.51
N SER A 505 -36.68 -35.27 0.26
CA SER A 505 -35.96 -36.55 0.38
C SER A 505 -35.21 -36.74 1.72
N PRO A 506 -35.92 -36.67 2.86
CA PRO A 506 -35.31 -36.64 4.20
C PRO A 506 -34.65 -37.98 4.60
N LYS A 507 -35.05 -39.10 3.95
CA LYS A 507 -34.47 -40.43 4.17
C LYS A 507 -33.22 -40.73 3.32
N SER A 508 -32.70 -39.75 2.58
CA SER A 508 -31.52 -39.96 1.73
C SER A 508 -30.23 -39.91 2.55
N VAL A 509 -29.24 -40.72 2.15
CA VAL A 509 -27.93 -40.84 2.83
C VAL A 509 -27.17 -39.50 2.90
N PHE A 510 -27.51 -38.56 2.02
CA PHE A 510 -26.91 -37.22 1.99
C PHE A 510 -27.32 -36.34 3.19
N PHE A 511 -28.49 -36.59 3.79
CA PHE A 511 -29.02 -35.83 4.93
C PHE A 511 -29.03 -36.62 6.25
N SER A 512 -28.39 -37.81 6.31
CA SER A 512 -28.42 -38.67 7.51
C SER A 512 -27.65 -38.14 8.73
N SER A 513 -27.14 -36.91 8.67
CA SER A 513 -26.54 -36.18 9.80
C SER A 513 -27.49 -35.13 10.41
N CYS A 514 -28.69 -34.98 9.86
CA CYS A 514 -29.72 -34.10 10.40
C CYS A 514 -30.43 -34.73 11.62
N GLU A 515 -30.64 -33.95 12.67
CA GLU A 515 -31.47 -34.34 13.81
C GLU A 515 -32.97 -34.21 13.46
N PRO A 516 -33.86 -35.09 13.97
CA PRO A 516 -35.26 -35.13 13.52
C PRO A 516 -36.12 -33.98 14.09
N ASP A 517 -35.77 -33.45 15.26
CA ASP A 517 -36.57 -32.47 16.01
C ASP A 517 -36.07 -31.02 15.85
N VAL A 518 -35.02 -30.79 15.04
CA VAL A 518 -34.41 -29.47 14.80
C VAL A 518 -34.26 -29.24 13.28
N PRO A 519 -34.69 -28.09 12.72
CA PRO A 519 -34.55 -27.83 11.29
C PRO A 519 -33.08 -27.73 10.88
N CYS A 520 -32.61 -28.75 10.16
CA CYS A 520 -31.21 -28.99 9.81
C CYS A 520 -30.53 -27.93 8.93
N ILE A 521 -31.31 -27.14 8.18
CA ILE A 521 -30.81 -26.18 7.19
C ILE A 521 -31.43 -24.81 7.47
N THR A 522 -30.58 -23.82 7.81
CA THR A 522 -30.98 -22.41 7.97
C THR A 522 -30.63 -21.63 6.69
N PRO A 523 -31.59 -21.19 5.84
CA PRO A 523 -31.28 -20.46 4.60
C PRO A 523 -30.58 -19.10 4.80
N GLY A 524 -30.64 -18.53 6.01
CA GLY A 524 -29.91 -17.31 6.39
C GLY A 524 -28.39 -17.47 6.36
N THR A 525 -27.84 -18.62 6.80
CA THR A 525 -26.39 -18.85 6.82
C THR A 525 -25.82 -18.94 5.40
N TYR A 526 -26.60 -19.50 4.46
CA TYR A 526 -26.28 -19.54 3.03
C TYR A 526 -26.27 -18.13 2.42
N ALA A 527 -27.22 -17.27 2.80
CA ALA A 527 -27.25 -15.87 2.39
C ALA A 527 -26.02 -15.10 2.92
N PHE A 528 -25.68 -15.29 4.20
CA PHE A 528 -24.50 -14.72 4.84
C PHE A 528 -23.18 -15.15 4.16
N LEU A 529 -23.01 -16.44 3.89
CA LEU A 529 -21.86 -16.96 3.14
C LEU A 529 -21.82 -16.43 1.69
N GLY A 530 -22.98 -16.27 1.05
CA GLY A 530 -23.10 -15.64 -0.26
C GLY A 530 -22.67 -14.17 -0.27
N ALA A 531 -23.02 -13.39 0.76
CA ALA A 531 -22.56 -12.02 0.92
C ALA A 531 -21.03 -11.93 1.07
N ALA A 532 -20.42 -12.85 1.83
CA ALA A 532 -18.97 -12.97 1.97
C ALA A 532 -18.28 -13.31 0.63
N ALA A 533 -18.84 -14.25 -0.14
CA ALA A 533 -18.35 -14.62 -1.47
C ALA A 533 -18.37 -13.43 -2.45
N ALA A 534 -19.50 -12.74 -2.56
CA ALA A 534 -19.66 -11.63 -3.50
C ALA A 534 -18.79 -10.40 -3.14
N LEU A 535 -18.59 -10.13 -1.84
CA LEU A 535 -17.67 -9.08 -1.38
C LEU A 535 -16.20 -9.43 -1.67
N SER A 536 -15.79 -10.66 -1.33
CA SER A 536 -14.42 -11.13 -1.58
C SER A 536 -14.10 -11.16 -3.07
N GLY A 537 -15.03 -11.61 -3.92
CA GLY A 537 -14.85 -11.70 -5.37
C GLY A 537 -14.62 -10.36 -6.07
N ILE A 538 -15.23 -9.27 -5.58
CA ILE A 538 -15.03 -7.91 -6.14
C ILE A 538 -13.81 -7.20 -5.55
N MET A 539 -13.51 -7.41 -4.27
CA MET A 539 -12.43 -6.69 -3.58
C MET A 539 -11.09 -7.44 -3.55
N HIS A 540 -11.05 -8.74 -3.90
CA HIS A 540 -9.86 -9.61 -3.86
C HIS A 540 -9.17 -9.65 -2.47
N ILE A 541 -9.97 -9.49 -1.41
CA ILE A 541 -9.56 -9.60 0.01
C ILE A 541 -10.20 -10.83 0.65
N THR A 542 -9.59 -11.31 1.73
CA THR A 542 -9.88 -12.62 2.31
C THR A 542 -9.95 -12.59 3.83
N VAL A 543 -8.82 -12.38 4.51
CA VAL A 543 -8.75 -12.45 5.99
C VAL A 543 -9.65 -11.37 6.61
N SER A 544 -9.67 -10.18 6.02
CA SER A 544 -10.53 -9.08 6.44
C SER A 544 -12.01 -9.41 6.32
N VAL A 545 -12.42 -10.09 5.24
CA VAL A 545 -13.84 -10.46 5.02
C VAL A 545 -14.27 -11.49 6.05
N VAL A 546 -13.46 -12.53 6.29
CA VAL A 546 -13.78 -13.56 7.29
C VAL A 546 -13.95 -12.95 8.69
N VAL A 547 -13.08 -12.02 9.08
CA VAL A 547 -13.17 -11.37 10.41
C VAL A 547 -14.32 -10.37 10.50
N ILE A 548 -14.60 -9.59 9.44
CA ILE A 548 -15.79 -8.73 9.38
C ILE A 548 -17.07 -9.57 9.56
N MET A 549 -17.19 -10.66 8.79
CA MET A 549 -18.35 -11.55 8.81
C MET A 549 -18.51 -12.28 10.15
N PHE A 550 -17.39 -12.62 10.81
CA PHE A 550 -17.40 -13.12 12.19
C PHE A 550 -17.85 -12.06 13.22
N GLU A 551 -17.27 -10.85 13.22
CA GLU A 551 -17.66 -9.80 14.18
C GLU A 551 -19.14 -9.37 14.00
N LEU A 552 -19.66 -9.46 12.77
CA LEU A 552 -21.08 -9.24 12.45
C LEU A 552 -22.03 -10.31 13.02
N THR A 553 -21.59 -11.56 13.13
CA THR A 553 -22.46 -12.67 13.57
C THR A 553 -22.24 -13.08 15.02
N GLY A 554 -21.04 -12.87 15.57
CA GLY A 554 -20.61 -13.42 16.84
C GLY A 554 -20.42 -14.95 16.85
N ALA A 555 -20.76 -15.63 15.75
CA ALA A 555 -20.81 -17.08 15.65
C ALA A 555 -19.46 -17.67 15.20
N LEU A 556 -18.63 -18.09 16.17
CA LEU A 556 -17.33 -18.72 15.92
C LEU A 556 -17.42 -19.97 15.01
N THR A 557 -18.56 -20.67 15.01
CA THR A 557 -18.83 -21.89 14.24
C THR A 557 -18.72 -21.68 12.73
N TYR A 558 -19.14 -20.52 12.21
CA TYR A 558 -19.18 -20.24 10.76
C TYR A 558 -17.88 -19.70 10.18
N ILE A 559 -16.83 -19.53 11.00
CA ILE A 559 -15.50 -19.07 10.52
C ILE A 559 -14.94 -20.03 9.46
N LEU A 560 -14.97 -21.35 9.70
CA LEU A 560 -14.41 -22.34 8.76
C LEU A 560 -15.20 -22.40 7.43
N PRO A 561 -16.54 -22.51 7.41
CA PRO A 561 -17.34 -22.31 6.20
C PRO A 561 -16.99 -21.02 5.45
N THR A 562 -16.89 -19.89 6.15
CA THR A 562 -16.57 -18.59 5.52
C THR A 562 -15.17 -18.61 4.90
N MET A 563 -14.17 -19.20 5.57
CA MET A 563 -12.82 -19.39 5.01
C MET A 563 -12.82 -20.27 3.75
N ILE A 564 -13.61 -21.35 3.72
CA ILE A 564 -13.74 -22.23 2.54
C ILE A 564 -14.36 -21.46 1.36
N VAL A 565 -15.48 -20.79 1.58
CA VAL A 565 -16.19 -19.98 0.56
C VAL A 565 -15.28 -18.88 -0.01
N VAL A 566 -14.62 -18.13 0.87
CA VAL A 566 -13.69 -17.04 0.51
C VAL A 566 -12.43 -17.57 -0.18
N GLY A 567 -11.92 -18.74 0.21
CA GLY A 567 -10.78 -19.40 -0.45
C GLY A 567 -11.10 -19.85 -1.88
N VAL A 568 -12.26 -20.49 -2.08
CA VAL A 568 -12.76 -20.87 -3.42
C VAL A 568 -13.02 -19.62 -4.27
N THR A 569 -13.63 -18.58 -3.69
CA THR A 569 -13.85 -17.29 -4.34
C THR A 569 -12.55 -16.71 -4.87
N LYS A 570 -11.51 -16.61 -4.04
CA LYS A 570 -10.20 -16.08 -4.43
C LYS A 570 -9.57 -16.88 -5.56
N ALA A 571 -9.58 -18.21 -5.47
CA ALA A 571 -9.01 -19.09 -6.49
C ALA A 571 -9.70 -18.91 -7.86
N VAL A 572 -11.03 -18.74 -7.88
CA VAL A 572 -11.79 -18.46 -9.11
C VAL A 572 -11.51 -17.05 -9.64
N SER A 573 -11.48 -16.04 -8.77
CA SER A 573 -11.12 -14.67 -9.14
C SER A 573 -9.72 -14.59 -9.79
N GLU A 574 -8.70 -15.21 -9.20
CA GLU A 574 -7.32 -15.20 -9.71
C GLU A 574 -7.16 -15.93 -11.05
N LEU A 575 -8.00 -16.93 -11.33
CA LEU A 575 -8.05 -17.62 -12.63
C LEU A 575 -8.67 -16.74 -13.74
N CYS A 576 -9.53 -15.79 -13.37
CA CYS A 576 -10.24 -14.88 -14.27
C CYS A 576 -9.54 -13.53 -14.46
N GLY A 577 -8.85 -12.99 -13.45
CA GLY A 577 -8.14 -11.73 -13.54
C GLY A 577 -7.31 -11.36 -12.31
N LYS A 578 -6.34 -10.46 -12.50
CA LYS A 578 -5.52 -9.92 -11.40
C LYS A 578 -6.16 -8.69 -10.75
N GLY A 579 -6.04 -8.55 -9.43
CA GLY A 579 -6.38 -7.33 -8.67
C GLY A 579 -7.87 -7.04 -8.53
N GLY A 580 -8.27 -6.38 -7.44
CA GLY A 580 -9.67 -6.06 -7.16
C GLY A 580 -10.18 -4.83 -7.92
N ILE A 581 -11.46 -4.48 -7.72
CA ILE A 581 -12.06 -3.28 -8.34
C ILE A 581 -11.29 -1.99 -8.00
N ALA A 582 -10.76 -1.87 -6.78
CA ALA A 582 -10.01 -0.70 -6.34
C ALA A 582 -8.70 -0.54 -7.13
N ASP A 583 -7.95 -1.63 -7.33
CA ASP A 583 -6.74 -1.66 -8.16
C ASP A 583 -7.07 -1.33 -9.61
N ARG A 584 -8.08 -2.01 -10.18
CA ARG A 584 -8.48 -1.82 -11.57
C ARG A 584 -8.94 -0.39 -11.87
N MET A 585 -9.56 0.29 -10.90
CA MET A 585 -9.93 1.70 -11.03
C MET A 585 -8.73 2.66 -10.91
N ILE A 586 -7.66 2.31 -10.19
CA ILE A 586 -6.37 3.04 -10.19
C ILE A 586 -5.76 3.01 -11.58
N TRP A 587 -5.61 1.82 -12.18
CA TRP A 587 -5.09 1.62 -13.53
C TRP A 587 -5.94 2.36 -14.58
N PHE A 588 -7.27 2.20 -14.55
CA PHE A 588 -8.19 2.87 -15.48
C PHE A 588 -8.17 4.41 -15.38
N SER A 589 -7.98 4.94 -14.18
CA SER A 589 -7.83 6.38 -13.95
C SER A 589 -6.48 6.92 -14.45
N GLY A 590 -5.47 6.04 -14.58
CA GLY A 590 -4.09 6.44 -14.83
C GLY A 590 -3.49 7.19 -13.64
N PHE A 591 -3.79 6.74 -12.41
CA PHE A 591 -3.11 7.25 -11.22
C PHE A 591 -1.72 6.61 -11.08
N PRO A 592 -0.70 7.35 -10.63
CA PRO A 592 0.59 6.74 -10.31
C PRO A 592 0.42 5.87 -9.07
N TYR A 593 0.58 4.56 -9.25
CA TYR A 593 0.59 3.58 -8.18
C TYR A 593 1.61 2.51 -8.54
N LEU A 594 2.54 2.25 -7.61
CA LEU A 594 3.52 1.19 -7.74
C LEU A 594 3.05 0.04 -6.87
N ASP A 595 2.54 -1.03 -7.49
CA ASP A 595 1.94 -2.12 -6.74
C ASP A 595 2.98 -2.91 -5.93
N ASN A 596 2.58 -3.30 -4.74
CA ASN A 596 3.35 -4.15 -3.82
C ASN A 596 2.87 -5.60 -3.88
N LYS A 597 1.70 -5.88 -4.47
CA LYS A 597 1.16 -7.23 -4.71
C LYS A 597 1.73 -7.88 -5.98
N GLU A 598 2.31 -7.10 -6.89
CA GLU A 598 2.90 -7.59 -8.14
C GLU A 598 4.42 -7.41 -8.20
N GLU A 599 5.13 -8.50 -8.48
CA GLU A 599 6.56 -8.49 -8.79
C GLU A 599 6.75 -8.62 -10.31
N HIS A 600 7.22 -7.52 -10.92
CA HIS A 600 7.54 -7.46 -12.33
C HIS A 600 9.05 -7.64 -12.51
N ASN A 601 9.47 -8.75 -13.13
CA ASN A 601 10.86 -9.01 -13.50
C ASN A 601 11.08 -8.60 -14.96
N PHE A 602 11.57 -7.38 -15.17
CA PHE A 602 11.93 -6.83 -16.47
C PHE A 602 13.28 -7.35 -16.97
N GLY A 603 14.19 -7.69 -16.05
CA GLY A 603 15.55 -8.19 -16.36
C GLY A 603 16.50 -7.10 -16.89
N VAL A 604 16.17 -5.82 -16.70
CA VAL A 604 16.91 -4.69 -17.29
C VAL A 604 17.67 -3.87 -16.26
N PRO A 605 18.84 -3.30 -16.63
CA PRO A 605 19.56 -2.39 -15.76
C PRO A 605 18.88 -1.01 -15.70
N VAL A 606 18.91 -0.38 -14.51
CA VAL A 606 18.33 0.94 -14.22
C VAL A 606 18.76 2.03 -15.20
N SER A 607 19.95 1.91 -15.80
CA SER A 607 20.45 2.81 -16.86
C SER A 607 19.55 2.91 -18.11
N GLN A 608 18.61 1.98 -18.34
CA GLN A 608 17.62 2.09 -19.42
C GLN A 608 16.37 2.91 -19.03
N ALA A 609 16.09 3.07 -17.73
CA ALA A 609 14.92 3.79 -17.21
C ALA A 609 15.26 5.17 -16.61
N MET A 610 16.53 5.42 -16.27
CA MET A 610 16.98 6.68 -15.68
C MET A 610 16.98 7.85 -16.67
N ILE A 611 16.74 9.06 -16.16
CA ILE A 611 17.04 10.30 -16.85
C ILE A 611 18.56 10.50 -16.83
N SER A 612 19.20 10.52 -18.00
CA SER A 612 20.66 10.64 -18.12
C SER A 612 21.15 12.10 -18.19
N ASP A 613 20.33 13.00 -18.73
CA ASP A 613 20.62 14.45 -18.76
C ASP A 613 19.95 15.13 -17.56
N VAL A 614 20.75 15.55 -16.58
CA VAL A 614 20.27 16.00 -15.27
C VAL A 614 20.84 17.38 -14.96
N VAL A 615 19.95 18.35 -14.73
CA VAL A 615 20.33 19.72 -14.36
C VAL A 615 20.91 19.73 -12.94
N SER A 616 22.24 19.76 -12.86
CA SER A 616 23.04 19.79 -11.64
C SER A 616 23.49 21.21 -11.27
N ILE A 617 23.83 21.42 -10.00
CA ILE A 617 24.44 22.67 -9.52
C ILE A 617 25.91 22.39 -9.16
N PRO A 618 26.90 23.14 -9.70
CA PRO A 618 28.31 22.99 -9.34
C PRO A 618 28.59 23.54 -7.94
N ALA A 619 29.60 23.00 -7.27
CA ALA A 619 29.81 23.21 -5.85
C ALA A 619 30.29 24.63 -5.50
N THR A 620 30.89 25.32 -6.46
CA THR A 620 31.30 26.73 -6.35
C THR A 620 31.08 27.44 -7.69
N GLY A 621 31.39 28.74 -7.75
CA GLY A 621 31.43 29.51 -9.01
C GLY A 621 30.08 30.06 -9.48
N MET A 622 28.97 29.34 -9.28
CA MET A 622 27.63 29.83 -9.64
C MET A 622 27.28 31.11 -8.86
N THR A 623 26.67 32.09 -9.54
CA THR A 623 26.24 33.37 -8.92
C THR A 623 24.81 33.30 -8.40
N LEU A 624 24.48 34.16 -7.43
CA LEU A 624 23.13 34.27 -6.88
C LEU A 624 22.06 34.52 -7.96
N LYS A 625 22.36 35.39 -8.95
CA LYS A 625 21.48 35.60 -10.12
C LYS A 625 21.27 34.33 -10.95
N ALA A 626 22.28 33.47 -11.09
CA ALA A 626 22.12 32.20 -11.81
C ALA A 626 21.26 31.19 -11.02
N VAL A 627 21.45 31.08 -9.70
CA VAL A 627 20.59 30.27 -8.82
C VAL A 627 19.13 30.74 -8.89
N GLU A 628 18.90 32.05 -8.89
CA GLU A 628 17.55 32.62 -9.02
C GLU A 628 16.94 32.41 -10.41
N SER A 629 17.75 32.52 -11.48
CA SER A 629 17.31 32.20 -12.84
C SER A 629 16.94 30.73 -13.00
N LEU A 630 17.68 29.81 -12.35
CA LEU A 630 17.37 28.38 -12.33
C LEU A 630 16.05 28.10 -11.57
N LEU A 631 15.86 28.74 -10.41
CA LEU A 631 14.60 28.68 -9.66
C LEU A 631 13.41 29.32 -10.39
N ALA A 632 13.63 30.31 -11.26
CA ALA A 632 12.59 30.98 -12.03
C ALA A 632 12.23 30.25 -13.33
N LYS A 633 13.23 29.72 -14.05
CA LYS A 633 13.07 29.03 -15.34
C LYS A 633 12.43 27.65 -15.18
N ASP A 634 12.97 26.84 -14.27
CA ASP A 634 12.66 25.43 -14.19
C ASP A 634 11.76 25.11 -12.99
N ASN A 635 10.80 24.20 -13.16
CA ASN A 635 9.90 23.72 -12.07
C ASN A 635 10.47 22.54 -11.27
N TYR A 636 11.71 22.12 -11.56
CA TYR A 636 12.39 21.03 -10.86
C TYR A 636 12.41 21.21 -9.34
N GLN A 637 12.24 20.07 -8.66
CA GLN A 637 11.87 19.99 -7.25
C GLN A 637 13.06 19.80 -6.31
N GLY A 638 14.24 19.57 -6.89
CA GLY A 638 15.55 19.50 -6.27
C GLY A 638 16.60 19.25 -7.35
N PHE A 639 17.86 19.41 -6.98
CA PHE A 639 19.00 19.40 -7.89
C PHE A 639 20.16 18.63 -7.22
N PRO A 640 20.86 17.72 -7.94
CA PRO A 640 22.10 17.16 -7.44
C PRO A 640 23.20 18.23 -7.42
N ILE A 641 24.02 18.20 -6.37
CA ILE A 641 25.21 19.02 -6.22
C ILE A 641 26.39 18.20 -6.75
N ILE A 642 27.07 18.73 -7.77
CA ILE A 642 28.32 18.17 -8.28
C ILE A 642 29.49 19.08 -7.91
N GLU A 643 30.70 18.54 -7.84
CA GLU A 643 31.93 19.32 -7.63
C GLU A 643 32.13 20.37 -8.72
N ASP A 644 32.28 19.92 -9.97
CA ASP A 644 32.46 20.73 -11.17
C ASP A 644 31.74 20.08 -12.38
N GLU A 645 31.37 20.87 -13.39
CA GLU A 645 30.68 20.38 -14.59
C GLU A 645 31.52 19.37 -15.41
N THR A 646 32.84 19.43 -15.30
CA THR A 646 33.79 18.51 -15.96
C THR A 646 34.01 17.22 -15.18
N SER A 647 34.15 17.29 -13.84
CA SER A 647 34.38 16.09 -13.02
C SER A 647 33.11 15.28 -12.80
N ARG A 648 31.96 15.98 -12.70
CA ARG A 648 30.63 15.46 -12.36
C ARG A 648 30.61 14.60 -11.10
N ILE A 649 31.56 14.79 -10.19
CA ILE A 649 31.61 14.06 -8.91
C ILE A 649 30.44 14.52 -8.03
N LEU A 650 29.62 13.58 -7.58
CA LEU A 650 28.43 13.82 -6.78
C LEU A 650 28.81 14.14 -5.32
N LEU A 651 28.42 15.31 -4.83
CA LEU A 651 28.66 15.76 -3.45
C LEU A 651 27.40 15.77 -2.57
N GLY A 652 26.21 15.74 -3.18
CA GLY A 652 24.96 15.75 -2.43
C GLY A 652 23.74 16.12 -3.27
N TYR A 653 22.65 16.50 -2.61
CA TYR A 653 21.38 16.87 -3.23
C TYR A 653 20.70 17.99 -2.45
N ILE A 654 20.16 19.01 -3.13
CA ILE A 654 19.40 20.09 -2.50
C ILE A 654 17.96 20.14 -3.03
N GLY A 655 16.98 20.29 -2.13
CA GLY A 655 15.58 20.46 -2.53
C GLY A 655 15.27 21.89 -2.94
N ARG A 656 14.35 22.10 -3.90
CA ARG A 656 13.91 23.43 -4.35
C ARG A 656 13.44 24.31 -3.19
N THR A 657 12.74 23.71 -2.22
CA THR A 657 12.22 24.41 -1.04
C THR A 657 13.34 24.84 -0.09
N GLU A 658 14.33 23.96 0.15
CA GLU A 658 15.50 24.31 0.97
C GLU A 658 16.38 25.36 0.28
N LEU A 659 16.67 25.22 -1.02
CA LEU A 659 17.43 26.18 -1.81
C LEU A 659 16.76 27.56 -1.84
N ARG A 660 15.46 27.62 -2.10
CA ARG A 660 14.70 28.88 -2.07
C ARG A 660 14.66 29.49 -0.66
N TYR A 661 14.47 28.68 0.39
CA TYR A 661 14.53 29.17 1.76
C TYR A 661 15.91 29.76 2.11
N ALA A 662 16.99 29.13 1.64
CA ALA A 662 18.36 29.61 1.84
C ALA A 662 18.62 30.95 1.12
N VAL A 663 18.21 31.07 -0.15
CA VAL A 663 18.27 32.34 -0.92
C VAL A 663 17.42 33.44 -0.26
N ASP A 664 16.15 33.15 0.05
CA ASP A 664 15.25 34.09 0.72
C ASP A 664 15.77 34.51 2.10
N ARG A 665 16.50 33.64 2.80
CA ARG A 665 17.16 33.94 4.09
C ARG A 665 18.39 34.82 3.89
N ALA A 666 19.28 34.46 2.98
CA ALA A 666 20.50 35.22 2.71
C ALA A 666 20.18 36.68 2.34
N LYS A 667 19.14 36.91 1.53
CA LYS A 667 18.61 38.23 1.19
C LYS A 667 18.01 39.03 2.35
N ARG A 668 17.51 38.37 3.40
CA ARG A 668 16.99 39.04 4.62
C ARG A 668 18.10 39.37 5.62
N GLU A 669 19.16 38.57 5.64
CA GLU A 669 20.28 38.75 6.58
C GLU A 669 21.37 39.68 6.02
N ARG A 670 21.45 39.87 4.70
CA ARG A 670 22.45 40.73 4.03
C ARG A 670 21.90 41.37 2.75
N ASN A 671 22.25 42.64 2.51
CA ASN A 671 22.10 43.28 1.20
C ASN A 671 23.13 42.68 0.23
N LEU A 672 22.73 41.68 -0.54
CA LEU A 672 23.62 40.91 -1.42
C LEU A 672 23.60 41.44 -2.85
N SER A 673 24.78 41.55 -3.47
CA SER A 673 24.90 41.77 -4.91
C SER A 673 24.37 40.55 -5.68
N PRO A 674 23.66 40.73 -6.81
CA PRO A 674 23.26 39.61 -7.69
C PRO A 674 24.44 38.79 -8.23
N LEU A 675 25.65 39.35 -8.20
CA LEU A 675 26.91 38.71 -8.61
C LEU A 675 27.64 38.00 -7.45
N ALA A 676 27.08 37.97 -6.24
CA ALA A 676 27.64 37.20 -5.13
C ALA A 676 27.76 35.72 -5.53
N LYS A 677 28.92 35.11 -5.26
CA LYS A 677 29.17 33.69 -5.55
C LYS A 677 28.51 32.81 -4.48
N CYS A 678 27.95 31.69 -4.90
CA CYS A 678 27.37 30.69 -4.01
C CYS A 678 28.37 29.55 -3.79
N SER A 679 28.42 29.04 -2.55
CA SER A 679 29.19 27.85 -2.17
C SER A 679 28.23 26.76 -1.68
N PHE A 680 28.43 25.56 -2.20
CA PHE A 680 27.73 24.33 -1.84
C PHE A 680 28.72 23.25 -1.34
N ALA A 681 30.01 23.58 -1.21
CA ALA A 681 31.05 22.72 -0.63
C ALA A 681 31.31 23.04 0.85
N VAL A 682 31.95 22.11 1.57
CA VAL A 682 32.51 22.35 2.91
C VAL A 682 33.48 23.53 2.85
N PRO A 683 33.38 24.53 3.76
CA PRO A 683 34.38 25.58 3.87
C PRO A 683 35.77 24.99 4.15
N SER A 684 36.72 25.21 3.25
CA SER A 684 38.10 24.72 3.44
C SER A 684 38.77 25.46 4.61
N PRO A 685 39.35 24.75 5.60
CA PRO A 685 39.92 25.38 6.80
C PRO A 685 41.20 26.19 6.53
N SER A 686 41.75 26.13 5.32
CA SER A 686 42.92 26.88 4.85
C SER A 686 42.70 28.38 4.61
N ALA A 687 41.48 28.90 4.82
CA ALA A 687 41.13 30.32 4.66
C ALA A 687 40.80 31.04 5.98
N THR A 688 41.27 30.55 7.13
CA THR A 688 41.03 31.20 8.44
C THR A 688 42.24 31.12 9.37
N THR A 689 43.33 31.75 8.95
CA THR A 689 44.37 32.22 9.87
C THR A 689 44.01 33.62 10.37
N THR A 690 44.48 34.02 11.57
CA THR A 690 44.27 35.33 12.20
C THR A 690 42.83 35.81 12.41
N ALA A 691 42.06 35.09 13.25
CA ALA A 691 41.14 35.70 14.23
C ALA A 691 40.65 34.67 15.25
N ALA A 692 41.21 34.66 16.47
CA ALA A 692 40.74 33.81 17.57
C ALA A 692 39.85 34.61 18.53
N SER A 693 38.54 34.39 18.48
CA SER A 693 37.58 34.88 19.49
C SER A 693 36.34 34.00 19.58
N ASN A 694 35.81 33.82 20.80
CA ASN A 694 34.78 32.82 21.11
C ASN A 694 33.38 33.19 20.60
N PRO A 695 32.55 32.21 20.19
CA PRO A 695 31.14 32.42 19.83
C PRO A 695 30.25 32.56 21.08
N ILE A 696 30.36 33.69 21.79
CA ILE A 696 29.41 34.06 22.85
C ILE A 696 28.21 34.78 22.21
N LEU A 697 27.02 34.22 22.38
CA LEU A 697 25.78 34.74 21.81
C LEU A 697 25.10 35.72 22.78
N THR A 698 25.25 37.03 22.55
CA THR A 698 24.48 38.08 23.25
C THR A 698 23.52 38.81 22.29
N PRO A 699 22.33 39.21 22.75
CA PRO A 699 21.36 39.94 21.92
C PRO A 699 21.72 41.43 21.84
N ILE A 700 21.64 42.02 20.65
CA ILE A 700 21.92 43.45 20.42
C ILE A 700 20.60 44.24 20.41
N THR A 701 20.51 45.22 21.32
CA THR A 701 19.46 46.25 21.36
C THR A 701 19.74 47.31 20.27
N PRO A 702 18.73 47.84 19.55
CA PRO A 702 18.97 48.81 18.49
C PRO A 702 19.28 50.21 19.03
N THR A 703 20.37 50.82 18.55
CA THR A 703 20.68 52.25 18.77
C THR A 703 21.15 52.92 17.47
N THR A 704 20.91 54.24 17.39
CA THR A 704 20.96 55.11 16.21
C THR A 704 22.28 55.12 15.43
N PRO A 705 22.27 55.15 14.08
CA PRO A 705 23.49 55.35 13.29
C PRO A 705 23.94 56.82 13.26
N GLN A 706 25.26 57.05 13.34
CA GLN A 706 25.89 58.30 12.93
C GLN A 706 26.63 58.12 11.59
N PRO A 707 26.65 59.12 10.71
CA PRO A 707 27.41 59.07 9.46
C PRO A 707 28.89 59.40 9.69
N THR A 708 29.79 58.57 9.16
CA THR A 708 31.22 58.86 9.00
C THR A 708 31.65 58.65 7.54
N SER A 709 32.84 59.13 7.17
CA SER A 709 33.17 59.59 5.82
C SER A 709 33.37 58.50 4.74
N PRO A 710 33.06 58.80 3.46
CA PRO A 710 33.04 57.81 2.37
C PRO A 710 34.39 57.66 1.66
N GLN A 711 35.43 57.19 2.35
CA GLN A 711 36.74 56.87 1.73
C GLN A 711 37.34 55.57 2.27
N ASP A 712 36.73 54.42 1.92
CA ASP A 712 37.39 53.10 1.95
C ASP A 712 36.63 52.02 1.12
N TYR A 713 36.19 52.39 -0.09
CA TYR A 713 35.42 51.51 -0.99
C TYR A 713 36.27 50.89 -2.12
N ALA A 714 37.40 50.25 -1.76
CA ALA A 714 38.37 49.73 -2.72
C ALA A 714 38.93 48.31 -2.45
N THR A 715 38.30 47.50 -1.61
CA THR A 715 38.56 46.04 -1.57
C THR A 715 37.28 45.26 -1.86
N SER A 716 37.21 44.66 -3.06
CA SER A 716 36.10 43.84 -3.52
C SER A 716 36.10 42.46 -2.87
N ALA A 717 35.85 42.40 -1.56
CA ALA A 717 35.62 41.15 -0.84
C ALA A 717 34.43 40.40 -1.48
N SER A 718 34.72 39.37 -2.28
CA SER A 718 33.69 38.59 -2.96
C SER A 718 32.88 37.82 -1.92
N THR A 719 31.71 38.35 -1.57
CA THR A 719 30.85 37.80 -0.51
C THR A 719 30.26 36.46 -0.92
N THR A 720 31.02 35.39 -0.66
CA THR A 720 30.59 34.01 -0.86
C THR A 720 29.45 33.68 0.10
N ILE A 721 28.31 33.28 -0.46
CA ILE A 721 27.14 32.84 0.29
C ILE A 721 27.27 31.34 0.50
N ASP A 722 27.35 30.90 1.76
CA ASP A 722 27.37 29.48 2.10
C ASP A 722 25.96 28.89 2.13
N PHE A 723 25.73 27.86 1.30
CA PHE A 723 24.53 27.05 1.27
C PHE A 723 24.78 25.59 1.67
N TYR A 724 26.01 25.19 2.01
CA TYR A 724 26.35 23.83 2.45
C TYR A 724 25.45 23.32 3.61
N PRO A 725 25.07 24.12 4.62
CA PRO A 725 24.16 23.69 5.70
C PRO A 725 22.73 23.30 5.27
N TYR A 726 22.36 23.46 3.99
CA TYR A 726 21.05 23.15 3.43
C TYR A 726 21.04 21.92 2.51
N ILE A 727 22.21 21.32 2.25
CA ILE A 727 22.41 20.19 1.35
C ILE A 727 22.21 18.87 2.11
N ASP A 728 21.63 17.87 1.44
CA ASP A 728 21.71 16.48 1.85
C ASP A 728 23.01 15.87 1.30
N THR A 729 24.01 15.66 2.15
CA THR A 729 25.33 15.11 1.76
C THR A 729 25.34 13.59 1.65
N THR A 730 24.21 12.93 1.96
CA THR A 730 24.05 11.47 1.87
C THR A 730 22.75 11.12 1.11
N PRO A 731 22.59 11.56 -0.16
CA PRO A 731 21.45 11.16 -0.98
C PRO A 731 21.52 9.65 -1.26
N LEU A 732 20.37 9.00 -1.43
CA LEU A 732 20.34 7.58 -1.80
C LEU A 732 20.80 7.40 -3.25
N THR A 733 21.93 6.71 -3.43
CA THR A 733 22.50 6.39 -4.74
C THR A 733 22.23 4.92 -5.13
N ALA A 734 22.24 4.66 -6.44
CA ALA A 734 22.20 3.30 -7.00
C ALA A 734 23.16 3.19 -8.19
N HIS A 735 23.67 1.98 -8.44
CA HIS A 735 24.58 1.72 -9.56
C HIS A 735 23.81 1.55 -10.88
N PRO A 736 24.29 2.09 -12.02
CA PRO A 736 23.57 2.02 -13.30
C PRO A 736 23.35 0.61 -13.87
N ARG A 737 24.06 -0.42 -13.37
CA ARG A 737 23.84 -1.83 -13.73
C ARG A 737 22.98 -2.60 -12.72
N LEU A 738 22.51 -1.96 -11.65
CA LEU A 738 21.58 -2.59 -10.72
C LEU A 738 20.27 -2.92 -11.48
N PRO A 739 19.60 -4.06 -11.19
CA PRO A 739 18.31 -4.38 -11.80
C PRO A 739 17.23 -3.36 -11.42
N LEU A 740 16.34 -3.04 -12.37
CA LEU A 740 15.27 -2.05 -12.18
C LEU A 740 14.30 -2.44 -11.05
N GLU A 741 14.10 -3.73 -10.86
CA GLU A 741 13.26 -4.35 -9.83
C GLU A 741 13.73 -3.96 -8.43
N THR A 742 15.05 -4.02 -8.19
CA THR A 742 15.66 -3.63 -6.91
C THR A 742 15.46 -2.14 -6.64
N VAL A 743 15.53 -1.28 -7.67
CA VAL A 743 15.25 0.16 -7.52
C VAL A 743 13.76 0.42 -7.29
N MET A 744 12.86 -0.31 -7.95
CA MET A 744 11.43 -0.27 -7.65
C MET A 744 11.12 -0.78 -6.23
N GLU A 745 11.86 -1.77 -5.74
CA GLU A 745 11.78 -2.26 -4.36
C GLU A 745 12.27 -1.22 -3.33
N LEU A 746 13.37 -0.51 -3.61
CA LEU A 746 13.83 0.64 -2.80
C LEU A 746 12.75 1.73 -2.75
N PHE A 747 12.12 2.05 -3.89
CA PHE A 747 10.97 2.96 -3.92
C PHE A 747 9.77 2.46 -3.10
N ARG A 748 9.45 1.15 -3.15
CA ARG A 748 8.34 0.53 -2.37
C ARG A 748 8.61 0.49 -0.86
N LYS A 749 9.78 -0.01 -0.44
CA LYS A 749 10.11 -0.27 0.98
C LYS A 749 10.60 0.96 1.73
N ILE A 750 11.47 1.77 1.11
CA ILE A 750 12.14 2.91 1.76
C ILE A 750 11.41 4.23 1.46
N GLY A 751 10.82 4.35 0.27
CA GLY A 751 10.08 5.54 -0.14
C GLY A 751 10.90 6.85 -0.28
N PRO A 752 12.10 6.83 -0.90
CA PRO A 752 12.78 8.05 -1.33
C PRO A 752 11.98 8.75 -2.44
N ARG A 753 12.09 10.07 -2.57
CA ARG A 753 11.45 10.81 -3.67
C ARG A 753 12.20 10.67 -5.00
N VAL A 754 13.51 10.49 -4.91
CA VAL A 754 14.50 10.45 -6.00
C VAL A 754 15.59 9.46 -5.59
N ILE A 755 16.12 8.70 -6.55
CA ILE A 755 17.36 7.95 -6.39
C ILE A 755 18.35 8.50 -7.43
N LEU A 756 19.57 8.82 -7.01
CA LEU A 756 20.62 9.31 -7.90
C LEU A 756 21.41 8.12 -8.47
N ILE A 757 21.70 8.11 -9.76
CA ILE A 757 22.46 7.03 -10.39
C ILE A 757 23.91 7.42 -10.48
N GLU A 758 24.78 6.63 -9.86
CA GLU A 758 26.18 6.97 -9.62
C GLU A 758 27.11 5.85 -10.13
N HIS A 759 28.23 6.24 -10.74
CA HIS A 759 29.27 5.31 -11.14
C HIS A 759 30.65 5.89 -10.81
N ARG A 760 31.34 5.27 -9.84
CA ARG A 760 32.69 5.67 -9.39
C ARG A 760 32.74 7.14 -8.93
N GLY A 761 31.80 7.55 -8.08
CA GLY A 761 31.65 8.92 -7.59
C GLY A 761 31.00 9.89 -8.56
N ARG A 762 30.84 9.53 -9.85
CA ARG A 762 30.26 10.43 -10.87
C ARG A 762 28.76 10.26 -11.01
N LEU A 763 28.05 11.38 -11.10
CA LEU A 763 26.63 11.42 -11.44
C LEU A 763 26.43 10.94 -12.89
N ALA A 764 25.80 9.78 -13.04
CA ALA A 764 25.46 9.16 -14.32
C ALA A 764 24.01 9.40 -14.75
N GLY A 765 23.12 9.71 -13.79
CA GLY A 765 21.71 10.00 -14.05
C GLY A 765 20.89 10.16 -12.78
N LEU A 766 19.57 10.23 -12.94
CA LEU A 766 18.58 10.37 -11.88
C LEU A 766 17.35 9.52 -12.22
N ILE A 767 16.74 8.87 -11.24
CA ILE A 767 15.48 8.14 -11.43
C ILE A 767 14.45 8.50 -10.35
N THR A 768 13.18 8.52 -10.74
CA THR A 768 12.02 8.71 -9.84
C THR A 768 11.01 7.59 -10.03
N VAL A 769 10.06 7.46 -9.10
CA VAL A 769 8.93 6.51 -9.22
C VAL A 769 8.15 6.69 -10.54
N LYS A 770 8.06 7.92 -11.06
CA LYS A 770 7.35 8.22 -12.32
C LYS A 770 8.06 7.60 -13.52
N ASP A 771 9.39 7.55 -13.50
CA ASP A 771 10.22 7.01 -14.58
C ASP A 771 10.15 5.48 -14.59
N CYS A 772 10.18 4.85 -13.41
CA CYS A 772 9.93 3.41 -13.28
C CYS A 772 8.56 3.00 -13.82
N LEU A 773 7.49 3.73 -13.46
CA LEU A 773 6.14 3.48 -13.98
C LEU A 773 6.06 3.71 -15.49
N LYS A 774 6.69 4.78 -16.00
CA LYS A 774 6.78 5.08 -17.44
C LYS A 774 7.57 4.02 -18.22
N TYR A 775 8.55 3.37 -17.59
CA TYR A 775 9.24 2.21 -18.15
C TYR A 775 8.33 0.97 -18.16
N GLN A 776 7.65 0.69 -17.05
CA GLN A 776 6.72 -0.45 -16.93
C GLN A 776 5.65 -0.43 -18.04
N PHE A 777 4.92 0.68 -18.21
CA PHE A 777 3.92 0.81 -19.28
C PHE A 777 4.48 0.58 -20.69
N LYS A 778 5.74 0.97 -20.93
CA LYS A 778 6.40 0.74 -22.22
C LYS A 778 6.80 -0.71 -22.44
N ALA A 779 7.20 -1.42 -21.38
CA ALA A 779 7.48 -2.85 -21.44
C ALA A 779 6.19 -3.64 -21.72
N GLU A 780 5.11 -3.33 -20.99
CA GLU A 780 3.77 -3.93 -21.17
C GLU A 780 3.26 -3.73 -22.61
N ALA A 781 3.28 -2.50 -23.13
CA ALA A 781 2.86 -2.21 -24.52
C ALA A 781 3.74 -2.90 -25.58
N ALA A 782 5.05 -3.07 -25.32
CA ALA A 782 5.95 -3.79 -26.21
C ALA A 782 5.68 -5.30 -26.24
N GLU A 783 5.30 -5.91 -25.11
CA GLU A 783 4.84 -7.31 -25.07
C GLU A 783 3.53 -7.51 -25.83
N GLU A 784 2.56 -6.59 -25.70
CA GLU A 784 1.30 -6.67 -26.43
C GLU A 784 1.49 -6.60 -27.95
N LEU A 785 2.34 -5.68 -28.44
CA LEU A 785 2.67 -5.56 -29.86
C LEU A 785 3.38 -6.81 -30.41
N GLN A 786 4.33 -7.39 -29.66
CA GLN A 786 4.97 -8.67 -30.00
C GLN A 786 4.01 -9.87 -29.98
N HIS A 787 2.85 -9.74 -29.33
CA HIS A 787 1.78 -10.74 -29.31
C HIS A 787 0.67 -10.50 -30.34
N GLN A 788 0.79 -9.47 -31.19
CA GLN A 788 -0.09 -9.19 -32.33
C GLN A 788 0.60 -9.50 -33.67
N HIS A 789 1.88 -9.13 -33.83
CA HIS A 789 2.71 -9.58 -34.95
C HIS A 789 3.59 -10.78 -34.56
N PRO A 790 3.16 -12.04 -34.79
CA PRO A 790 4.12 -13.13 -34.89
C PRO A 790 5.04 -12.83 -36.06
N ARG A 791 6.36 -12.90 -35.85
CA ARG A 791 7.31 -12.78 -36.95
C ARG A 791 7.39 -14.11 -37.69
N ASP A 792 7.26 -14.05 -39.00
CA ASP A 792 7.72 -15.12 -39.90
C ASP A 792 9.25 -15.05 -40.07
N ASP A 793 9.98 -15.01 -38.93
CA ASP A 793 11.43 -15.25 -38.88
C ASP A 793 11.61 -16.77 -39.05
N GLY A 794 11.74 -17.23 -40.30
CA GLY A 794 11.86 -18.64 -40.67
C GLY A 794 13.12 -19.35 -40.16
N ASP A 795 13.05 -20.68 -40.14
CA ASP A 795 14.08 -21.67 -39.73
C ASP A 795 15.50 -21.16 -39.39
N LEU A 796 15.93 -21.39 -38.14
CA LEU A 796 17.10 -22.22 -37.77
C LEU A 796 17.53 -22.00 -36.30
N ASP A 797 16.95 -22.74 -35.34
CA ASP A 797 17.73 -23.49 -34.34
C ASP A 797 16.83 -24.52 -33.60
N GLY A 798 17.42 -25.64 -33.16
CA GLY A 798 16.71 -26.79 -32.60
C GLY A 798 16.94 -27.01 -31.11
N GLY A 799 16.04 -26.52 -30.24
CA GLY A 799 15.96 -27.05 -28.88
C GLY A 799 15.20 -26.25 -27.82
N ARG A 800 14.01 -26.74 -27.41
CA ARG A 800 13.42 -26.70 -26.03
C ARG A 800 11.95 -27.17 -26.05
N PRO A 801 11.64 -28.44 -25.70
CA PRO A 801 10.25 -28.93 -25.72
C PRO A 801 9.29 -28.23 -24.74
N GLN A 802 9.81 -27.76 -23.61
CA GLN A 802 9.00 -27.41 -22.43
C GLN A 802 8.23 -26.07 -22.54
N GLN A 803 8.59 -25.21 -23.49
CA GLN A 803 7.98 -23.88 -23.65
C GLN A 803 6.77 -23.90 -24.60
N GLN A 804 6.79 -24.78 -25.61
CA GLN A 804 5.74 -24.91 -26.63
C GLN A 804 4.39 -25.41 -26.05
N GLN A 805 4.45 -26.26 -25.02
CA GLN A 805 3.25 -26.84 -24.39
C GLN A 805 2.46 -25.78 -23.59
N ARG A 806 3.15 -24.83 -22.93
CA ARG A 806 2.51 -23.64 -22.32
C ARG A 806 1.88 -22.71 -23.35
N GLN A 807 2.46 -22.60 -24.56
CA GLN A 807 1.92 -21.76 -25.64
C GLN A 807 0.64 -22.34 -26.26
N ARG A 808 0.54 -23.66 -26.44
CA ARG A 808 -0.70 -24.31 -26.95
C ARG A 808 -1.91 -24.01 -26.05
N GLY A 809 -1.75 -24.13 -24.73
CA GLY A 809 -2.81 -23.79 -23.77
C GLY A 809 -3.28 -22.32 -23.83
N ARG A 810 -2.36 -21.37 -24.07
CA ARG A 810 -2.70 -19.96 -24.27
C ARG A 810 -3.44 -19.70 -25.60
N ARG A 811 -3.03 -20.35 -26.70
CA ARG A 811 -3.74 -20.26 -28.00
C ARG A 811 -5.16 -20.80 -27.93
N GLN A 812 -5.38 -21.90 -27.19
CA GLN A 812 -6.71 -22.49 -27.03
C GLN A 812 -7.65 -21.61 -26.18
N ARG A 813 -7.13 -20.89 -25.16
CA ARG A 813 -7.90 -19.87 -24.42
C ARG A 813 -8.25 -18.63 -25.28
N ARG A 814 -7.38 -18.17 -26.20
CA ARG A 814 -7.71 -17.00 -27.06
C ARG A 814 -8.89 -17.28 -28.00
N ARG A 815 -8.95 -18.44 -28.66
CA ARG A 815 -10.07 -18.83 -29.55
C ARG A 815 -11.43 -18.91 -28.86
N ALA A 816 -11.47 -19.22 -27.56
CA ALA A 816 -12.70 -19.19 -26.79
C ALA A 816 -13.25 -17.76 -26.61
N GLY A 817 -12.36 -16.76 -26.45
CA GLY A 817 -12.74 -15.36 -26.36
C GLY A 817 -13.17 -14.75 -27.70
N GLU A 818 -12.56 -15.17 -28.81
CA GLU A 818 -12.88 -14.66 -30.16
C GLU A 818 -14.35 -14.90 -30.56
N GLY A 819 -14.97 -16.01 -30.11
CA GLY A 819 -16.41 -16.25 -30.27
C GLY A 819 -17.29 -15.38 -29.36
N GLU A 820 -16.79 -15.00 -28.17
CA GLU A 820 -17.51 -14.16 -27.20
C GLU A 820 -17.69 -12.73 -27.75
N TRP A 821 -16.66 -12.16 -28.39
CA TRP A 821 -16.71 -10.82 -28.98
C TRP A 821 -17.80 -10.65 -30.05
N GLN A 822 -18.04 -11.66 -30.90
CA GLN A 822 -19.09 -11.59 -31.93
C GLN A 822 -20.53 -11.62 -31.36
N GLN A 823 -20.71 -12.06 -30.12
CA GLN A 823 -21.97 -11.89 -29.39
C GLN A 823 -22.02 -10.58 -28.61
N GLU A 824 -20.92 -10.16 -27.97
CA GLU A 824 -20.84 -8.84 -27.30
C GLU A 824 -21.10 -7.67 -28.28
N GLU A 825 -20.64 -7.75 -29.53
CA GLU A 825 -20.83 -6.73 -30.56
C GLU A 825 -22.30 -6.60 -31.01
N ARG A 826 -23.03 -7.72 -31.12
CA ARG A 826 -24.47 -7.71 -31.45
C ARG A 826 -25.32 -7.07 -30.33
N VAL A 827 -24.95 -7.30 -29.08
CA VAL A 827 -25.57 -6.61 -27.93
C VAL A 827 -25.28 -5.11 -27.98
N TRP A 828 -24.08 -4.71 -28.44
CA TRP A 828 -23.75 -3.31 -28.67
C TRP A 828 -24.57 -2.65 -29.79
N GLU A 829 -24.79 -3.32 -30.93
CA GLU A 829 -25.68 -2.77 -31.97
C GLU A 829 -27.12 -2.60 -31.49
N LEU A 830 -27.64 -3.54 -30.69
CA LEU A 830 -28.95 -3.40 -30.06
C LEU A 830 -29.01 -2.21 -29.08
N LEU A 831 -27.94 -1.96 -28.31
CA LEU A 831 -27.84 -0.80 -27.42
C LEU A 831 -27.69 0.53 -28.18
N LYS A 832 -26.98 0.55 -29.32
CA LYS A 832 -26.93 1.71 -30.22
C LYS A 832 -28.32 2.01 -30.80
N ALA A 833 -29.03 0.99 -31.30
CA ALA A 833 -30.38 1.13 -31.83
C ALA A 833 -31.36 1.65 -30.76
N ALA A 834 -31.29 1.13 -29.53
CA ALA A 834 -32.08 1.63 -28.40
C ALA A 834 -31.75 3.10 -28.06
N ALA A 835 -30.47 3.47 -28.04
CA ALA A 835 -30.05 4.86 -27.78
C ALA A 835 -30.51 5.83 -28.88
N GLY A 836 -30.45 5.42 -30.16
CA GLY A 836 -30.99 6.17 -31.29
C GLY A 836 -32.51 6.35 -31.18
N TRP A 837 -33.25 5.28 -30.87
CA TRP A 837 -34.71 5.33 -30.67
C TRP A 837 -35.12 6.24 -29.51
N VAL A 838 -34.37 6.22 -28.39
CA VAL A 838 -34.57 7.17 -27.28
C VAL A 838 -34.29 8.61 -27.73
N SER A 839 -33.23 8.85 -28.52
CA SER A 839 -32.92 10.18 -29.07
C SER A 839 -34.08 10.74 -29.90
N ASP A 840 -34.56 9.92 -30.84
CA ASP A 840 -35.70 10.20 -31.72
C ASP A 840 -36.99 10.52 -30.93
N THR A 841 -37.25 9.72 -29.89
CA THR A 841 -38.45 9.86 -29.04
C THR A 841 -38.38 11.13 -28.19
N VAL A 842 -37.22 11.45 -27.60
CA VAL A 842 -37.00 12.70 -26.86
C VAL A 842 -37.05 13.93 -27.78
N GLY A 843 -36.52 13.82 -29.01
CA GLY A 843 -36.61 14.87 -30.02
C GLY A 843 -38.07 15.18 -30.42
N LYS A 844 -38.87 14.13 -30.62
CA LYS A 844 -40.32 14.23 -30.95
C LYS A 844 -41.12 14.80 -29.77
N VAL A 845 -40.95 14.27 -28.56
CA VAL A 845 -41.69 14.71 -27.35
C VAL A 845 -41.30 16.13 -26.92
N SER A 846 -40.05 16.55 -27.11
CA SER A 846 -39.61 17.93 -26.79
C SER A 846 -39.97 18.98 -27.85
N GLY A 847 -40.66 18.60 -28.94
CA GLY A 847 -40.98 19.51 -30.05
C GLY A 847 -39.74 20.07 -30.72
N GLY A 848 -38.66 19.29 -30.82
CA GLY A 848 -37.36 19.71 -31.34
C GLY A 848 -36.58 20.69 -30.45
N ARG A 849 -37.10 21.04 -29.26
CA ARG A 849 -36.45 21.98 -28.33
C ARG A 849 -35.29 21.35 -27.55
N VAL A 850 -35.24 20.02 -27.47
CA VAL A 850 -34.06 19.25 -27.03
C VAL A 850 -33.53 18.46 -28.21
N ARG A 851 -32.51 18.98 -28.89
CA ARG A 851 -31.67 18.20 -29.80
C ARG A 851 -30.52 17.59 -29.01
N LEU A 852 -30.48 16.27 -28.93
CA LEU A 852 -29.24 15.56 -28.66
C LEU A 852 -28.30 15.78 -29.87
N ARG A 853 -27.00 15.92 -29.62
CA ARG A 853 -26.05 16.30 -30.67
C ARG A 853 -25.66 15.08 -31.49
N ASP A 854 -26.31 14.90 -32.63
CA ASP A 854 -25.90 13.94 -33.65
C ASP A 854 -24.49 14.31 -34.14
N SER A 855 -23.54 13.47 -33.76
CA SER A 855 -22.11 13.57 -34.08
C SER A 855 -21.61 12.16 -34.45
N TRP A 856 -22.38 11.49 -35.30
CA TRP A 856 -22.20 10.09 -35.70
C TRP A 856 -22.04 9.90 -37.23
N GLU A 857 -21.86 11.01 -37.97
CA GLU A 857 -21.29 10.98 -39.32
C GLU A 857 -19.96 11.73 -39.29
N GLY A 858 -18.87 11.06 -39.69
CA GLY A 858 -17.57 11.67 -39.91
C GLY A 858 -17.50 12.27 -41.32
N GLU A 859 -16.78 13.38 -41.47
CA GLU A 859 -16.69 14.14 -42.72
C GLU A 859 -16.24 13.27 -43.90
N ARG A 860 -17.10 13.12 -44.92
CA ARG A 860 -16.70 12.52 -46.20
C ARG A 860 -17.46 13.09 -47.40
N GLY A 861 -17.31 14.40 -47.61
CA GLY A 861 -17.47 15.01 -48.93
C GLY A 861 -16.08 15.29 -49.52
N GLY A 862 -15.76 14.95 -50.78
CA GLY A 862 -16.52 14.14 -51.73
C GLY A 862 -15.97 14.31 -53.15
N ILE A 863 -15.69 13.22 -53.86
CA ILE A 863 -15.28 13.24 -55.28
C ILE A 863 -16.09 12.18 -56.05
N SER A 864 -16.54 12.55 -57.25
CA SER A 864 -17.40 11.76 -58.13
C SER A 864 -16.67 10.68 -58.93
N GLY A 865 -17.28 9.51 -59.12
CA GLY A 865 -16.84 8.49 -60.06
C GLY A 865 -17.97 7.56 -60.52
N HIS A 866 -18.07 7.29 -61.82
CA HIS A 866 -19.05 6.35 -62.40
C HIS A 866 -18.61 4.88 -62.26
N GLY A 867 -19.57 3.97 -62.11
CA GLY A 867 -19.35 2.52 -62.26
C GLY A 867 -20.62 1.69 -62.06
N ARG A 868 -21.17 1.10 -63.13
CA ARG A 868 -22.31 0.15 -63.06
C ARG A 868 -21.78 -1.29 -63.00
N GLY A 869 -22.44 -2.17 -62.23
CA GLY A 869 -22.20 -3.61 -62.23
C GLY A 869 -23.40 -4.39 -61.66
N HIS A 870 -23.79 -5.51 -62.28
CA HIS A 870 -25.01 -6.29 -61.98
C HIS A 870 -24.70 -7.76 -61.68
N GLY A 871 -25.62 -8.46 -60.98
CA GLY A 871 -25.56 -9.90 -60.64
C GLY A 871 -25.54 -10.10 -59.12
N ARG A 872 -26.57 -10.59 -58.39
CA ARG A 872 -27.64 -11.60 -58.64
C ARG A 872 -27.11 -13.00 -58.98
N GLY A 873 -27.32 -13.96 -58.08
CA GLY A 873 -27.14 -15.39 -58.30
C GLY A 873 -27.46 -16.23 -57.05
N HIS A 874 -28.56 -16.99 -57.07
CA HIS A 874 -28.91 -18.00 -56.05
C HIS A 874 -28.34 -19.39 -56.42
N GLY A 875 -28.11 -20.25 -55.43
CA GLY A 875 -27.90 -21.69 -55.65
C GLY A 875 -27.82 -22.50 -54.36
N ARG A 876 -28.61 -23.59 -54.24
CA ARG A 876 -28.55 -24.63 -53.18
C ARG A 876 -28.35 -26.00 -53.87
N GLY A 877 -27.76 -27.01 -53.22
CA GLY A 877 -27.79 -28.38 -53.76
C GLY A 877 -27.03 -29.48 -52.99
N HIS A 878 -27.80 -30.35 -52.33
CA HIS A 878 -27.54 -31.64 -51.65
C HIS A 878 -26.57 -32.70 -52.25
N GLY A 879 -26.17 -33.69 -51.40
CA GLY A 879 -25.72 -35.06 -51.73
C GLY A 879 -24.33 -35.43 -51.14
N GLN A 880 -24.06 -36.33 -50.18
CA GLN A 880 -24.44 -37.74 -49.82
C GLN A 880 -23.78 -38.90 -50.62
N GLY A 881 -23.08 -39.83 -49.92
CA GLY A 881 -22.89 -41.25 -50.33
C GLY A 881 -21.51 -41.92 -50.11
N GLY A 882 -21.47 -43.14 -49.53
CA GLY A 882 -20.34 -44.13 -49.48
C GLY A 882 -19.14 -43.82 -48.55
N ILE A 883 -18.67 -44.60 -47.54
CA ILE A 883 -18.90 -45.96 -46.96
C ILE A 883 -18.10 -47.17 -47.58
N LEU A 884 -17.48 -48.00 -46.69
CA LEU A 884 -16.86 -49.36 -46.85
C LEU A 884 -15.40 -49.46 -47.41
N ASP A 885 -14.49 -50.35 -46.96
CA ASP A 885 -14.40 -51.25 -45.77
C ASP A 885 -12.96 -51.78 -45.47
N GLY A 886 -12.76 -52.53 -44.37
CA GLY A 886 -11.65 -53.50 -44.13
C GLY A 886 -10.50 -53.07 -43.17
N THR A 887 -10.38 -53.58 -41.92
CA THR A 887 -9.73 -54.86 -41.45
C THR A 887 -8.20 -54.92 -41.64
N GLU A 888 -7.33 -55.17 -40.64
CA GLU A 888 -7.45 -55.58 -39.21
C GLU A 888 -6.18 -55.08 -38.42
N GLU A 889 -5.78 -55.43 -37.18
CA GLU A 889 -6.05 -56.56 -36.25
C GLU A 889 -6.01 -56.10 -34.75
N SER A 890 -5.49 -56.89 -33.79
CA SER A 890 -5.84 -56.80 -32.34
C SER A 890 -4.77 -57.43 -31.36
N PRO A 891 -5.00 -57.71 -30.05
CA PRO A 891 -5.75 -56.96 -29.01
C PRO A 891 -4.88 -56.50 -27.78
N PRO A 892 -5.03 -56.93 -26.48
CA PRO A 892 -5.26 -55.95 -25.40
C PRO A 892 -4.37 -56.05 -24.13
N PHE A 893 -4.47 -55.07 -23.21
CA PHE A 893 -3.96 -55.19 -21.83
C PHE A 893 -4.87 -54.54 -20.78
N HIS A 894 -5.00 -55.20 -19.62
CA HIS A 894 -5.70 -54.75 -18.41
C HIS A 894 -5.07 -55.43 -17.17
N HIS A 895 -5.45 -55.02 -15.95
CA HIS A 895 -4.91 -55.44 -14.62
C HIS A 895 -3.49 -54.90 -14.27
N CYS A 896 -3.16 -54.54 -13.02
CA CYS A 896 -4.00 -54.26 -11.82
C CYS A 896 -3.30 -53.32 -10.79
N PHE A 897 -4.06 -52.93 -9.75
CA PHE A 897 -3.70 -52.36 -8.44
C PHE A 897 -2.25 -52.61 -7.92
N ALA A 898 -1.58 -51.73 -7.15
CA ALA A 898 -2.03 -51.31 -5.80
C ALA A 898 -1.24 -50.15 -5.11
N ARG A 899 -1.98 -49.23 -4.47
CA ARG A 899 -1.90 -48.78 -3.05
C ARG A 899 -0.53 -48.74 -2.31
N THR A 900 -0.13 -47.54 -1.86
CA THR A 900 0.58 -47.34 -0.57
C THR A 900 0.23 -46.01 0.10
N ARG A 901 0.53 -45.86 1.40
CA ARG A 901 0.07 -44.77 2.28
C ARG A 901 1.11 -44.56 3.39
N SER A 902 1.17 -43.33 3.93
CA SER A 902 1.56 -43.02 5.33
C SER A 902 3.04 -42.89 5.73
N THR A 903 3.24 -41.99 6.71
CA THR A 903 4.22 -42.00 7.82
C THR A 903 5.72 -41.79 7.56
N ILE A 904 6.19 -40.61 7.97
CA ILE A 904 7.55 -40.33 8.44
C ILE A 904 7.76 -40.99 9.81
N ASN A 905 8.91 -41.63 10.07
CA ASN A 905 9.48 -41.62 11.42
C ASN A 905 11.00 -41.92 11.47
N MET A 906 11.60 -41.42 12.56
CA MET A 906 12.99 -41.44 13.07
C MET A 906 14.07 -42.46 12.59
N ALA A 907 15.32 -42.02 12.81
CA ALA A 907 16.46 -42.74 13.42
C ALA A 907 17.74 -43.00 12.57
N VAL A 908 18.79 -42.24 12.89
CA VAL A 908 20.14 -42.68 13.32
C VAL A 908 20.74 -43.97 12.74
N GLY A 909 21.97 -43.89 12.17
CA GLY A 909 22.88 -45.05 12.15
C GLY A 909 24.08 -44.99 11.19
N LEU A 910 25.24 -44.62 11.73
CA LEU A 910 26.62 -45.12 11.46
C LEU A 910 26.91 -46.01 10.22
N ILE A 911 28.05 -45.73 9.54
CA ILE A 911 29.21 -46.64 9.37
C ILE A 911 30.42 -45.86 8.78
N GLU A 912 31.64 -46.37 8.96
CA GLU A 912 32.91 -45.62 8.79
C GLU A 912 33.86 -46.11 7.66
N ASN A 913 34.86 -45.25 7.34
CA ASN A 913 36.28 -45.56 7.01
C ASN A 913 36.77 -46.03 5.60
N SER A 914 38.06 -45.72 5.36
CA SER A 914 39.03 -46.17 4.30
C SER A 914 38.82 -45.67 2.83
N VAL A 915 39.56 -44.71 2.22
CA VAL A 915 41.03 -44.41 2.10
C VAL A 915 41.82 -45.57 1.45
N PRO A 916 42.73 -45.43 0.42
CA PRO A 916 43.45 -44.23 -0.09
C PRO A 916 43.66 -44.03 -1.65
N SER A 917 44.28 -42.88 -2.00
CA SER A 917 45.31 -42.65 -3.07
C SER A 917 44.99 -42.47 -4.58
N GLY A 918 45.68 -41.51 -5.23
CA GLY A 918 45.80 -41.37 -6.70
C GLY A 918 45.99 -39.93 -7.24
N SER A 919 47.24 -39.51 -7.54
CA SER A 919 47.68 -38.39 -8.43
C SER A 919 46.67 -37.27 -8.85
N SER A 920 46.82 -35.99 -8.46
CA SER A 920 47.79 -34.97 -8.94
C SER A 920 47.62 -34.57 -10.43
N THR A 921 47.58 -33.31 -10.89
CA THR A 921 47.87 -31.98 -10.29
C THR A 921 47.07 -30.85 -10.98
N PHE A 922 46.68 -29.79 -10.25
CA PHE A 922 47.08 -28.39 -10.54
C PHE A 922 46.57 -27.46 -9.44
N ALA A 923 47.42 -26.59 -8.89
CA ALA A 923 47.04 -25.66 -7.83
C ALA A 923 47.63 -24.26 -8.07
N CYS A 924 46.75 -23.26 -8.22
CA CYS A 924 47.10 -21.85 -8.03
C CYS A 924 46.55 -21.41 -6.68
N ARG A 925 47.27 -21.73 -5.61
CA ARG A 925 46.85 -21.48 -4.22
C ARG A 925 47.36 -20.12 -3.74
N ALA A 926 46.56 -19.08 -3.86
CA ALA A 926 46.79 -17.83 -3.13
C ALA A 926 46.39 -18.05 -1.65
N THR A 927 47.36 -18.43 -0.81
CA THR A 927 47.15 -18.54 0.63
C THR A 927 47.08 -17.15 1.27
N ILE A 928 45.86 -16.63 1.43
CA ILE A 928 45.58 -15.65 2.47
C ILE A 928 45.58 -16.40 3.80
N ASP A 929 46.31 -15.89 4.78
CA ASP A 929 46.39 -16.47 6.12
C ASP A 929 45.14 -16.02 6.93
N THR A 930 44.06 -16.79 6.82
CA THR A 930 42.74 -16.45 7.37
C THR A 930 42.66 -16.78 8.86
N ASN A 931 42.68 -15.74 9.68
CA ASN A 931 42.49 -15.82 11.13
C ASN A 931 41.06 -16.28 11.47
N ARG A 932 40.88 -17.50 12.02
CA ARG A 932 39.54 -18.09 12.21
C ARG A 932 38.70 -17.33 13.23
N PHE A 933 39.32 -16.62 14.16
CA PHE A 933 38.64 -15.68 15.04
C PHE A 933 38.04 -14.51 14.25
N ASP A 934 38.72 -13.98 13.23
CA ASP A 934 38.17 -12.91 12.39
C ASP A 934 37.03 -13.43 11.49
N ASP A 935 37.13 -14.69 11.02
CA ASP A 935 36.02 -15.37 10.33
C ASP A 935 34.80 -15.53 11.26
N LEU A 936 35.00 -15.85 12.55
CA LEU A 936 33.93 -15.87 13.56
C LEU A 936 33.31 -14.48 13.75
N VAL A 937 34.12 -13.42 13.84
CA VAL A 937 33.61 -12.03 13.95
C VAL A 937 32.75 -11.70 12.72
N LEU A 938 33.19 -12.08 11.51
CA LEU A 938 32.43 -11.87 10.28
C LEU A 938 31.12 -12.66 10.28
N ALA A 939 31.14 -13.95 10.62
CA ALA A 939 29.96 -14.82 10.63
C ALA A 939 28.91 -14.36 11.66
N LEU A 940 29.34 -13.95 12.86
CA LEU A 940 28.44 -13.35 13.86
C LEU A 940 27.84 -12.02 13.37
N LYS A 941 28.61 -11.21 12.62
CA LYS A 941 28.16 -9.94 12.05
C LYS A 941 27.16 -10.12 10.90
N GLU A 942 27.34 -11.15 10.08
CA GLU A 942 26.42 -11.53 9.00
C GLU A 942 25.12 -12.12 9.55
N ALA A 943 25.19 -13.06 10.51
CA ALA A 943 24.03 -13.68 11.15
C ALA A 943 23.17 -12.70 11.98
N LEU A 944 23.71 -11.55 12.39
CA LEU A 944 22.96 -10.45 13.03
C LEU A 944 22.35 -9.45 12.02
N GLY A 945 22.69 -9.55 10.74
CA GLY A 945 22.17 -8.72 9.66
C GLY A 945 22.44 -7.21 9.84
N PRO A 946 21.86 -6.36 8.97
CA PRO A 946 22.08 -4.90 9.00
C PRO A 946 21.26 -4.15 10.06
N SER A 947 20.31 -4.81 10.74
CA SER A 947 19.28 -4.14 11.56
C SER A 947 19.01 -4.74 12.94
N SER A 948 19.50 -5.95 13.20
CA SER A 948 18.89 -6.88 14.15
C SER A 948 19.84 -7.26 15.32
N GLY A 949 19.33 -8.04 16.28
CA GLY A 949 20.03 -8.48 17.49
C GLY A 949 19.32 -9.68 18.12
N LEU A 950 19.88 -10.33 19.14
CA LEU A 950 19.30 -11.55 19.79
C LEU A 950 17.85 -11.36 20.29
N THR A 951 17.39 -10.12 20.45
CA THR A 951 16.03 -9.74 20.86
C THR A 951 15.10 -9.46 19.66
N SER A 952 15.33 -10.10 18.52
CA SER A 952 14.62 -9.82 17.25
C SER A 952 14.16 -11.13 16.64
N ASP A 953 12.90 -11.19 16.20
CA ASP A 953 12.23 -12.42 15.75
C ASP A 953 12.89 -13.08 14.51
N ASP A 954 13.81 -12.36 13.86
CA ASP A 954 14.61 -12.79 12.69
C ASP A 954 15.98 -13.39 13.05
N VAL A 955 16.36 -13.48 14.34
CA VAL A 955 17.69 -13.92 14.78
C VAL A 955 17.63 -15.23 15.58
N ASP A 956 18.13 -16.32 15.00
CA ASP A 956 18.27 -17.62 15.68
C ASP A 956 19.42 -17.59 16.72
N VAL A 957 19.05 -17.58 18.01
CA VAL A 957 19.98 -17.65 19.14
C VAL A 957 20.76 -18.97 19.17
N ASP A 958 20.17 -20.09 18.74
CA ASP A 958 20.86 -21.38 18.65
C ASP A 958 21.84 -21.41 17.47
N HIS A 959 21.61 -20.65 16.40
CA HIS A 959 22.60 -20.46 15.33
C HIS A 959 23.81 -19.66 15.82
N LEU A 960 23.60 -18.52 16.48
CA LEU A 960 24.70 -17.74 17.06
C LEU A 960 25.46 -18.50 18.15
N THR A 961 24.76 -19.31 18.94
CA THR A 961 25.36 -20.22 19.94
C THR A 961 26.19 -21.32 19.27
N ARG A 962 25.74 -21.88 18.14
CA ARG A 962 26.53 -22.83 17.33
C ARG A 962 27.79 -22.17 16.77
N LEU A 963 27.69 -21.03 16.11
CA LEU A 963 28.85 -20.28 15.58
C LEU A 963 29.92 -20.05 16.66
N MET A 964 29.53 -19.60 17.86
CA MET A 964 30.46 -19.46 18.98
C MET A 964 31.01 -20.81 19.47
N ARG A 965 30.24 -21.89 19.45
CA ARG A 965 30.68 -23.22 19.92
C ARG A 965 31.68 -23.85 18.97
N ASP A 966 31.44 -23.75 17.67
CA ASP A 966 32.21 -24.38 16.59
C ASP A 966 33.61 -23.75 16.39
N TYR A 967 33.79 -22.50 16.84
CA TYR A 967 35.10 -21.89 17.00
C TYR A 967 35.86 -22.49 18.20
N ASN A 968 36.97 -23.19 17.94
CA ASN A 968 37.90 -23.66 18.96
C ASN A 968 38.96 -22.59 19.23
N SER A 969 39.12 -22.19 20.49
CA SER A 969 39.91 -21.03 20.91
C SER A 969 41.43 -21.24 20.85
N ASP A 970 42.10 -20.54 19.92
CA ASP A 970 43.56 -20.39 19.90
C ASP A 970 43.97 -18.98 20.39
N PRO A 971 44.80 -18.84 21.45
CA PRO A 971 45.30 -17.54 21.91
C PRO A 971 46.01 -16.69 20.86
N ARG A 972 46.63 -17.30 19.84
CA ARG A 972 47.33 -16.58 18.76
C ARG A 972 46.38 -15.74 17.90
N GLU A 973 45.12 -16.16 17.81
CA GLU A 973 44.11 -15.55 16.94
C GLU A 973 43.44 -14.31 17.57
N TRP A 974 43.18 -14.33 18.88
CA TRP A 974 42.47 -13.26 19.60
C TRP A 974 43.31 -12.44 20.59
N SER A 975 44.54 -12.84 20.93
CA SER A 975 45.37 -12.15 21.94
C SER A 975 45.57 -10.65 21.66
N ARG A 976 45.56 -10.24 20.39
CA ARG A 976 45.61 -8.82 19.98
C ARG A 976 44.48 -7.95 20.56
N TYR A 977 43.36 -8.57 20.97
CA TYR A 977 42.23 -7.91 21.65
C TYR A 977 42.24 -8.08 23.17
N ALA A 978 43.02 -9.02 23.72
CA ALA A 978 42.96 -9.42 25.14
C ALA A 978 43.92 -8.60 26.03
N MET A 979 43.71 -7.29 26.11
CA MET A 979 44.52 -6.41 26.98
C MET A 979 44.05 -6.48 28.44
N GLY A 980 44.81 -7.15 29.30
CA GLY A 980 44.56 -7.25 30.75
C GLY A 980 45.11 -6.07 31.59
N ASP A 981 44.68 -5.98 32.85
CA ASP A 981 45.16 -4.98 33.83
C ASP A 981 44.92 -5.50 35.26
N GLU A 982 45.98 -5.93 35.95
CA GLU A 982 45.89 -6.52 37.29
C GLU A 982 45.29 -5.60 38.35
N SER A 983 45.35 -4.27 38.17
CA SER A 983 44.74 -3.32 39.10
C SER A 983 43.22 -3.46 39.14
N ARG A 984 42.61 -3.89 38.02
CA ARG A 984 41.16 -4.02 37.83
C ARG A 984 40.68 -5.43 38.14
N GLY A 985 39.38 -5.59 38.38
CA GLY A 985 38.75 -6.91 38.45
C GLY A 985 38.72 -7.60 37.08
N TYR A 986 38.40 -6.83 36.04
CA TYR A 986 38.49 -7.23 34.64
C TYR A 986 38.65 -6.00 33.72
N THR A 987 39.12 -6.20 32.49
CA THR A 987 39.11 -5.20 31.41
C THR A 987 38.03 -5.53 30.38
N ARG A 988 37.61 -4.55 29.59
CA ARG A 988 36.57 -4.68 28.54
C ARG A 988 37.12 -4.16 27.22
N ASN A 989 37.37 -5.04 26.26
CA ASN A 989 38.11 -4.72 25.04
C ASN A 989 37.20 -4.89 23.82
N LEU A 990 36.94 -3.81 23.08
CA LEU A 990 36.04 -3.82 21.94
C LEU A 990 36.69 -4.49 20.72
N VAL A 991 36.06 -5.54 20.22
CA VAL A 991 36.47 -6.27 19.01
C VAL A 991 35.81 -5.65 17.79
N ASP A 992 34.48 -5.51 17.82
CA ASP A 992 33.65 -4.97 16.75
C ASP A 992 32.30 -4.44 17.28
N GLU A 993 31.77 -3.37 16.67
CA GLU A 993 30.44 -2.81 16.99
C GLU A 993 29.29 -3.47 16.19
N GLY A 994 29.57 -4.56 15.47
CA GLY A 994 28.62 -5.29 14.65
C GLY A 994 27.95 -4.41 13.61
N ASN A 995 26.63 -4.35 13.69
CA ASN A 995 25.72 -3.51 12.90
C ASN A 995 25.26 -2.24 13.68
N GLY A 996 25.92 -1.90 14.79
CA GLY A 996 25.52 -0.83 15.70
C GLY A 996 24.33 -1.18 16.62
N LYS A 997 23.81 -2.41 16.53
CA LYS A 997 22.79 -3.01 17.41
C LYS A 997 23.32 -4.16 18.27
N SER A 998 24.55 -4.61 18.03
CA SER A 998 25.33 -5.45 18.94
C SER A 998 26.58 -4.71 19.44
N ASN A 999 27.33 -5.35 20.33
CA ASN A 999 28.75 -5.09 20.60
C ASN A 999 29.42 -6.45 20.85
N LEU A 1000 30.59 -6.69 20.25
CA LEU A 1000 31.43 -7.85 20.53
C LEU A 1000 32.65 -7.42 21.37
N LEU A 1001 32.80 -8.00 22.56
CA LEU A 1001 33.79 -7.62 23.56
C LEU A 1001 34.63 -8.83 24.01
N VAL A 1002 35.94 -8.66 24.15
CA VAL A 1002 36.82 -9.58 24.88
C VAL A 1002 37.06 -9.03 26.28
N LEU A 1003 36.65 -9.79 27.30
CA LEU A 1003 36.87 -9.47 28.70
C LEU A 1003 38.03 -10.31 29.24
N VAL A 1004 39.00 -9.65 29.86
CA VAL A 1004 40.15 -10.29 30.52
C VAL A 1004 40.01 -10.12 32.02
N TRP A 1005 39.97 -11.23 32.74
CA TRP A 1005 39.62 -11.33 34.16
C TRP A 1005 40.85 -11.61 35.00
N SER A 1006 41.17 -10.68 35.90
CA SER A 1006 42.36 -10.78 36.75
C SER A 1006 42.25 -11.95 37.74
N PRO A 1007 43.36 -12.63 38.09
CA PRO A 1007 43.37 -13.74 39.04
C PRO A 1007 42.67 -13.39 40.36
N GLY A 1008 41.86 -14.30 40.88
CA GLY A 1008 41.15 -14.14 42.16
C GLY A 1008 40.14 -12.97 42.22
N LYS A 1009 39.75 -12.36 41.10
CA LYS A 1009 38.84 -11.21 41.03
C LYS A 1009 37.61 -11.48 40.17
N GLY A 1010 36.62 -10.59 40.24
CA GLY A 1010 35.40 -10.71 39.45
C GLY A 1010 34.64 -9.39 39.32
N SER A 1011 33.43 -9.48 38.78
CA SER A 1011 32.48 -8.36 38.69
C SER A 1011 31.81 -8.08 40.04
N PRO A 1012 31.20 -6.90 40.23
CA PRO A 1012 30.07 -6.77 41.16
C PRO A 1012 28.89 -7.66 40.73
N ILE A 1013 27.89 -7.84 41.60
CA ILE A 1013 26.56 -8.32 41.17
C ILE A 1013 25.96 -7.21 40.29
N HIS A 1014 25.48 -7.54 39.09
CA HIS A 1014 25.02 -6.53 38.13
C HIS A 1014 23.92 -7.03 37.18
N ASP A 1015 23.23 -6.07 36.56
CA ASP A 1015 22.34 -6.27 35.40
C ASP A 1015 23.02 -5.90 34.07
N HIS A 1016 22.40 -6.32 32.96
CA HIS A 1016 22.80 -6.01 31.58
C HIS A 1016 22.03 -4.83 30.99
N GLY A 1017 21.26 -4.09 31.79
CA GLY A 1017 20.45 -2.98 31.34
C GLY A 1017 19.39 -3.37 30.30
N ASN A 1018 18.73 -4.52 30.48
CA ASN A 1018 17.80 -5.16 29.54
C ASN A 1018 18.47 -5.51 28.20
N ALA A 1019 19.59 -6.24 28.28
CA ALA A 1019 20.31 -6.79 27.14
C ALA A 1019 20.59 -8.28 27.33
N HIS A 1020 20.74 -8.99 26.22
CA HIS A 1020 21.03 -10.42 26.15
C HIS A 1020 22.49 -10.59 25.74
N CYS A 1021 23.17 -11.56 26.34
CA CYS A 1021 24.58 -11.86 26.10
C CYS A 1021 24.79 -13.34 25.79
N LEU A 1022 25.58 -13.62 24.74
CA LEU A 1022 26.26 -14.90 24.58
C LEU A 1022 27.71 -14.73 25.03
N MET A 1023 28.12 -15.49 26.05
CA MET A 1023 29.49 -15.55 26.55
C MET A 1023 30.15 -16.86 26.11
N LYS A 1024 31.29 -16.80 25.41
CA LYS A 1024 32.21 -17.95 25.24
C LYS A 1024 33.44 -17.79 26.12
N ILE A 1025 33.88 -18.85 26.79
CA ILE A 1025 35.18 -18.87 27.45
C ILE A 1025 36.29 -19.12 26.42
N LEU A 1026 37.23 -18.19 26.28
CA LEU A 1026 38.37 -18.31 25.36
C LEU A 1026 39.60 -18.92 26.04
N HIS A 1027 39.84 -18.63 27.32
CA HIS A 1027 40.96 -19.16 28.09
C HIS A 1027 40.66 -19.15 29.60
N GLY A 1028 41.22 -20.11 30.34
CA GLY A 1028 40.88 -20.34 31.75
C GLY A 1028 39.43 -20.81 31.93
N ASP A 1029 38.96 -20.79 33.18
CA ASP A 1029 37.59 -21.10 33.60
C ASP A 1029 37.00 -19.88 34.34
N LEU A 1030 35.68 -19.69 34.30
CA LEU A 1030 34.97 -18.60 35.01
C LEU A 1030 33.75 -19.12 35.78
N THR A 1031 33.61 -18.72 37.04
CA THR A 1031 32.44 -19.05 37.88
C THR A 1031 31.40 -17.94 37.80
N GLU A 1032 30.20 -18.28 37.32
CA GLU A 1032 29.01 -17.44 37.33
C GLU A 1032 28.12 -17.77 38.53
N THR A 1033 27.88 -16.78 39.39
CA THR A 1033 26.91 -16.85 40.50
C THR A 1033 25.71 -15.97 40.14
N ARG A 1034 24.51 -16.56 40.02
CA ARG A 1034 23.24 -15.85 39.76
C ARG A 1034 22.47 -15.64 41.05
N TYR A 1035 21.83 -14.48 41.16
CA TYR A 1035 21.04 -14.04 42.29
C TYR A 1035 19.64 -13.61 41.85
N ASP A 1036 18.70 -13.71 42.77
CA ASP A 1036 17.32 -13.26 42.61
C ASP A 1036 17.25 -11.73 42.48
N PHE A 1037 16.18 -11.20 41.88
CA PHE A 1037 15.95 -9.75 41.88
C PHE A 1037 15.40 -9.31 43.24
N PRO A 1038 15.86 -8.16 43.80
CA PRO A 1038 15.31 -7.66 45.05
C PRO A 1038 13.88 -7.14 44.84
N GLU A 1039 12.90 -7.80 45.47
CA GLU A 1039 11.50 -7.39 45.47
C GLU A 1039 11.23 -6.31 46.54
N GLY A 1040 10.75 -5.14 46.10
CA GLY A 1040 10.39 -4.02 46.97
C GLY A 1040 11.52 -3.05 47.32
N GLU A 1041 11.32 -2.23 48.35
CA GLU A 1041 12.30 -1.25 48.86
C GLU A 1041 12.98 -1.70 50.18
N GLU A 1042 12.73 -2.92 50.65
CA GLU A 1042 13.32 -3.46 51.89
C GLU A 1042 14.75 -3.96 51.67
N GLU A 1043 15.72 -3.48 52.46
CA GLU A 1043 17.11 -3.94 52.37
C GLU A 1043 17.28 -5.35 52.95
N LYS A 1044 17.62 -6.31 52.10
CA LYS A 1044 17.78 -7.74 52.42
C LYS A 1044 18.96 -8.35 51.64
N PRO A 1045 19.61 -9.40 52.17
CA PRO A 1045 20.71 -10.08 51.46
C PRO A 1045 20.24 -10.75 50.18
N MET A 1046 21.07 -10.66 49.14
CA MET A 1046 20.79 -11.19 47.80
C MET A 1046 20.80 -12.72 47.81
N ARG A 1047 19.65 -13.33 47.55
CA ARG A 1047 19.50 -14.78 47.47
C ARG A 1047 20.21 -15.34 46.23
N VAL A 1048 21.10 -16.31 46.40
CA VAL A 1048 21.69 -17.07 45.27
C VAL A 1048 20.62 -18.01 44.68
N ILE A 1049 20.47 -17.98 43.35
CA ILE A 1049 19.65 -18.92 42.58
C ILE A 1049 20.49 -20.13 42.14
N SER A 1050 21.69 -19.88 41.61
CA SER A 1050 22.57 -20.91 41.07
C SER A 1050 24.02 -20.45 41.00
N GLU A 1051 24.96 -21.37 41.10
CA GLU A 1051 26.38 -21.14 40.82
C GLU A 1051 26.90 -22.20 39.84
N ARG A 1052 27.65 -21.77 38.83
CA ARG A 1052 28.19 -22.64 37.78
C ARG A 1052 29.57 -22.19 37.34
N VAL A 1053 30.51 -23.14 37.29
CA VAL A 1053 31.79 -22.96 36.58
C VAL A 1053 31.57 -23.23 35.10
N HIS A 1054 31.96 -22.29 34.24
CA HIS A 1054 32.01 -22.44 32.79
C HIS A 1054 33.46 -22.65 32.35
N LYS A 1055 33.72 -23.69 31.57
CA LYS A 1055 35.08 -24.11 31.17
C LYS A 1055 35.53 -23.53 29.84
N GLN A 1056 36.84 -23.55 29.56
CA GLN A 1056 37.38 -23.16 28.26
C GLN A 1056 36.61 -23.80 27.08
N ASN A 1057 36.33 -23.00 26.05
CA ASN A 1057 35.49 -23.27 24.88
C ASN A 1057 33.96 -23.39 25.12
N GLU A 1058 33.47 -23.51 26.36
CA GLU A 1058 32.03 -23.51 26.62
C GLU A 1058 31.37 -22.17 26.23
N VAL A 1059 30.09 -22.23 25.88
CA VAL A 1059 29.24 -21.08 25.53
C VAL A 1059 28.04 -21.06 26.46
N ALA A 1060 27.81 -19.93 27.11
CA ALA A 1060 26.72 -19.68 28.05
C ALA A 1060 25.83 -18.52 27.56
N TYR A 1061 24.55 -18.61 27.88
CA TYR A 1061 23.56 -17.57 27.60
C TYR A 1061 23.13 -16.86 28.89
N MET A 1062 23.05 -15.54 28.82
CA MET A 1062 22.80 -14.63 29.94
C MET A 1062 21.80 -13.55 29.50
N ALA A 1063 20.79 -13.30 30.30
CA ALA A 1063 19.80 -12.23 30.11
C ALA A 1063 19.25 -11.84 31.49
N ASP A 1064 18.79 -10.59 31.64
CA ASP A 1064 18.28 -10.11 32.93
C ASP A 1064 17.00 -10.84 33.40
N GLU A 1065 16.28 -11.50 32.48
CA GLU A 1065 15.16 -12.40 32.78
C GLU A 1065 15.57 -13.65 33.58
N LEU A 1066 16.87 -13.94 33.68
CA LEU A 1066 17.45 -15.11 34.38
C LEU A 1066 18.06 -14.76 35.75
N GLY A 1067 17.81 -13.54 36.26
CA GLY A 1067 18.38 -13.00 37.50
C GLY A 1067 19.60 -12.09 37.27
N VAL A 1068 19.98 -11.32 38.30
CA VAL A 1068 21.22 -10.53 38.29
C VAL A 1068 22.40 -11.43 38.62
N HIS A 1069 23.60 -11.14 38.11
CA HIS A 1069 24.71 -12.10 38.22
C HIS A 1069 26.07 -11.47 38.53
N ARG A 1070 26.99 -12.35 38.97
CA ARG A 1070 28.39 -12.06 39.24
C ARG A 1070 29.24 -13.09 38.48
N VAL A 1071 30.28 -12.64 37.80
CA VAL A 1071 31.26 -13.53 37.16
C VAL A 1071 32.62 -13.34 37.84
N THR A 1072 33.27 -14.45 38.21
CA THR A 1072 34.51 -14.47 38.98
C THR A 1072 35.55 -15.40 38.34
N ASN A 1073 36.80 -14.96 38.32
CA ASN A 1073 37.96 -15.81 38.03
C ASN A 1073 38.52 -16.31 39.37
N GLN A 1074 38.28 -17.59 39.68
CA GLN A 1074 38.79 -18.25 40.88
C GLN A 1074 40.18 -18.88 40.65
N GLY A 1075 40.71 -18.80 39.42
CA GLY A 1075 42.03 -19.31 39.06
C GLY A 1075 43.17 -18.37 39.44
N SER A 1076 44.39 -18.92 39.45
CA SER A 1076 45.65 -18.21 39.69
C SER A 1076 46.21 -17.49 38.45
N GLY A 1077 45.70 -17.79 37.25
CA GLY A 1077 46.05 -17.13 35.99
C GLY A 1077 44.91 -16.25 35.45
N PHE A 1078 45.20 -15.44 34.44
CA PHE A 1078 44.17 -14.66 33.75
C PHE A 1078 43.19 -15.57 32.98
N ALA A 1079 41.89 -15.35 33.18
CA ALA A 1079 40.85 -15.95 32.35
C ALA A 1079 40.37 -14.94 31.28
N VAL A 1080 39.90 -15.42 30.13
CA VAL A 1080 39.47 -14.58 29.00
C VAL A 1080 38.15 -15.12 28.45
N SER A 1081 37.18 -14.23 28.23
CA SER A 1081 35.90 -14.59 27.61
C SER A 1081 35.44 -13.58 26.54
N LEU A 1082 34.79 -14.09 25.51
CA LEU A 1082 34.17 -13.34 24.42
C LEU A 1082 32.68 -13.12 24.77
N HIS A 1083 32.19 -11.89 24.66
CA HIS A 1083 30.82 -11.50 24.99
C HIS A 1083 30.16 -10.78 23.82
N LEU A 1084 29.06 -11.31 23.30
CA LEU A 1084 28.22 -10.66 22.30
C LEU A 1084 26.96 -10.12 22.97
N TYR A 1085 26.90 -8.80 23.16
CA TYR A 1085 25.75 -8.12 23.79
C TYR A 1085 24.80 -7.53 22.74
N THR A 1086 23.50 -7.80 22.87
CA THR A 1086 22.44 -7.10 22.10
C THR A 1086 21.20 -6.80 22.95
N PRO A 1087 20.60 -5.60 22.82
CA PRO A 1087 21.23 -4.37 22.34
C PRO A 1087 22.36 -3.91 23.27
N PRO A 1088 23.34 -3.09 22.83
CA PRO A 1088 24.47 -2.63 23.66
C PRO A 1088 24.07 -1.55 24.68
N ASN A 1089 23.10 -1.85 25.54
CA ASN A 1089 22.54 -0.92 26.52
C ASN A 1089 23.56 -0.55 27.61
N VAL A 1090 24.31 -1.53 28.15
CA VAL A 1090 25.38 -1.30 29.15
C VAL A 1090 26.40 -0.25 28.68
N ALA A 1091 26.77 -0.27 27.39
CA ALA A 1091 27.73 0.67 26.82
C ALA A 1091 27.14 2.07 26.52
N ARG A 1092 25.81 2.20 26.43
CA ARG A 1092 25.10 3.43 26.00
C ARG A 1092 24.30 4.13 27.10
N GLY A 1093 23.89 3.41 28.13
CA GLY A 1093 23.16 3.90 29.30
C GLY A 1093 23.91 3.68 30.61
N GLY A 1094 24.56 2.51 30.74
CA GLY A 1094 25.12 2.02 32.00
C GLY A 1094 24.46 0.71 32.44
N CYS A 1095 24.86 0.20 33.59
CA CYS A 1095 24.22 -0.92 34.28
C CYS A 1095 23.98 -0.58 35.76
N HIS A 1096 23.13 -1.35 36.42
CA HIS A 1096 23.03 -1.32 37.87
C HIS A 1096 23.92 -2.37 38.51
N ILE A 1097 24.52 -2.02 39.64
CA ILE A 1097 25.18 -2.94 40.55
C ILE A 1097 24.37 -3.06 41.85
N PHE A 1098 24.48 -4.22 42.49
CA PHE A 1098 23.70 -4.59 43.67
C PHE A 1098 24.64 -4.97 44.82
N ASN A 1099 24.37 -4.47 46.02
CA ASN A 1099 25.07 -4.92 47.23
C ASN A 1099 24.58 -6.32 47.61
N ALA A 1100 25.50 -7.24 47.94
CA ALA A 1100 25.17 -8.63 48.28
C ALA A 1100 24.47 -8.79 49.64
N GLU A 1101 24.75 -7.91 50.60
CA GLU A 1101 24.26 -7.99 52.00
C GLU A 1101 22.94 -7.24 52.19
N THR A 1102 22.72 -6.16 51.43
CA THR A 1102 21.54 -5.28 51.58
C THR A 1102 20.64 -5.20 50.35
N GLY A 1103 21.01 -5.85 49.24
CA GLY A 1103 20.26 -5.80 47.97
C GLY A 1103 20.27 -4.43 47.27
N LYS A 1104 20.87 -3.41 47.91
CA LYS A 1104 20.77 -2.01 47.52
C LYS A 1104 21.32 -1.77 46.11
N LYS A 1105 20.45 -1.28 45.23
CA LYS A 1105 20.69 -1.00 43.80
C LYS A 1105 21.37 0.36 43.62
N SER A 1106 22.43 0.43 42.81
CA SER A 1106 23.06 1.70 42.39
C SER A 1106 23.47 1.66 40.91
N HIS A 1107 23.39 2.79 40.20
CA HIS A 1107 23.55 2.84 38.74
C HIS A 1107 24.91 3.41 38.30
N ILE A 1108 25.73 2.60 37.63
CA ILE A 1108 27.00 3.03 37.02
C ILE A 1108 26.72 3.57 35.61
N LYS A 1109 26.89 4.89 35.43
CA LYS A 1109 26.81 5.54 34.11
C LYS A 1109 28.11 5.31 33.32
N ASN A 1110 27.99 5.13 32.01
CA ASN A 1110 29.10 4.99 31.05
C ASN A 1110 30.12 3.89 31.42
N CYS A 1111 29.72 2.62 31.31
CA CYS A 1111 30.64 1.49 31.31
C CYS A 1111 31.50 1.51 30.03
N GLY A 1112 32.62 2.22 30.06
CA GLY A 1112 33.55 2.36 28.94
C GLY A 1112 34.38 1.10 28.63
N TYR A 1113 35.20 1.20 27.58
CA TYR A 1113 36.16 0.16 27.18
C TYR A 1113 37.58 0.52 27.66
N TYR A 1114 38.44 -0.49 27.80
CA TYR A 1114 39.86 -0.37 28.12
C TYR A 1114 40.72 -0.28 26.84
N SER A 1115 40.29 -0.98 25.79
CA SER A 1115 40.86 -0.91 24.45
C SER A 1115 39.74 -1.05 23.41
N ALA A 1116 40.01 -0.64 22.18
CA ALA A 1116 39.16 -0.88 21.02
C ALA A 1116 39.99 -1.26 19.79
N TYR A 1117 39.51 -2.24 19.03
CA TYR A 1117 40.14 -2.73 17.80
C TYR A 1117 41.63 -3.11 17.97
N GLY A 1118 41.97 -3.67 19.14
CA GLY A 1118 43.35 -4.04 19.50
C GLY A 1118 44.26 -2.86 19.87
N LYS A 1119 43.72 -1.70 20.23
CA LYS A 1119 44.48 -0.53 20.69
C LYS A 1119 43.91 0.01 22.00
N LYS A 1120 44.77 0.22 23.00
CA LYS A 1120 44.39 0.83 24.30
C LYS A 1120 43.85 2.25 24.09
N LEU A 1121 42.81 2.60 24.86
CA LEU A 1121 42.14 3.91 24.84
C LEU A 1121 42.68 4.86 25.92
#